data_AF-A0A3P0X5H1-F1
#
_entry.id   AF-A0A3P0X5H1-F1
#
_cell.length_a   1.000
_cell.length_b   1.000
_cell.length_c   1.000
_cell.angle_alpha   90.00
_cell.angle_beta   90.00
_cell.angle_gamma   90.00
#
_symmetry.space_group_name_H-M   'P 1'
#
loop_
_entity.id
_entity.type
_entity.pdbx_description
1 polymer ?
#
loop_
_entity_poly.entity_id
_entity_poly.type
_entity_poly.pdbx_seq_one_letter_code
_entity_poly.pdbx_strand_id
1 'polypeptide(L)'
;MLKIHCTLLALVLLPGIAHSQGTVPVFSHSVGKRTLTLAGKDPKQALTTTIPTVLVPVTLRLQSQTPGGAPVLLDATSDTEAILHSPVFAPYAFSAGNKTQYADAMLRTTFPANPAWHTLLGAPEVEPITIDVPAANGYLLHSQKNGGSLAVVDADFVQQQLFKLLPHPAQGLVVAFTHNTTFYAAGDATICCTWGTHGIDEATGTSFVLGSYLKGVPALVEAQDVQPLTQQLAEFFYDPKHNPQHYGYNVTEPGNAVPSWHFAGKQNSQDCGGTGIGSSYFLLEPTDTNLKNNIPASRGFVARQGASTFHLQNVALLPWYVGPGDDLGTRLSFPDDHALTALPTPCTRMEHAAATPSATPVPADTPNQTGHRLIGYWTGHGPGHTALPLHAVSPQWDIVIVAFASPDKHGPEGQLRFAPPNGLDAAELKADIAQMKAQGRKVMVSLGGGGEYFTLADKANIPNFVASVTSIVAEYGFDGVDIDFETPSLVVQPGDTDFEHPTTPSIVNLIAGLRQLHDHFGPGFMLSLVPEGPQLPAGAVSYGGQFGSYLPITYALRDILSFVDVQDYNTPPMEGLDGEVHQSHTIGYHAALTELLLRGFPAGTRFFPPMPPSKVAVGFLTDYDTPLLVKQSMEFLLSGRSSLTTPYTLHRERGYPDLLGAMFWTIDDDLGQKNAFSDQLGPLLHRAPADK
;
A
#
# COMPACT_ATOMS: atom_id res chain seq x y z
N MET A 1 53.76 -23.18 38.77
CA MET A 1 53.44 -22.19 39.80
C MET A 1 53.34 -20.81 39.15
N LEU A 2 52.14 -20.24 39.22
CA LEU A 2 51.75 -18.83 39.18
C LEU A 2 52.77 -17.78 38.70
N LYS A 3 52.41 -17.01 37.66
CA LYS A 3 52.63 -15.56 37.60
C LYS A 3 51.64 -14.90 36.65
N ILE A 4 50.62 -14.30 37.26
CA ILE A 4 49.61 -13.41 36.66
C ILE A 4 50.33 -12.14 36.18
N HIS A 5 50.08 -11.72 34.94
CA HIS A 5 50.38 -10.36 34.48
C HIS A 5 49.07 -9.69 34.09
N CYS A 6 48.68 -8.69 34.88
CA CYS A 6 47.64 -7.73 34.54
C CYS A 6 48.02 -7.00 33.25
N THR A 7 47.12 -6.99 32.27
CA THR A 7 47.16 -6.02 31.18
C THR A 7 45.84 -5.26 31.21
N LEU A 8 45.92 -3.95 31.44
CA LEU A 8 44.81 -3.00 31.40
C LEU A 8 44.07 -3.10 30.07
N LEU A 9 42.77 -3.43 30.11
CA LEU A 9 41.88 -3.28 28.96
C LEU A 9 41.32 -1.85 28.99
N ALA A 10 41.78 -1.01 28.06
CA ALA A 10 41.19 0.30 27.84
C ALA A 10 39.76 0.12 27.31
N LEU A 11 38.78 0.49 28.13
CA LEU A 11 37.37 0.51 27.74
C LEU A 11 37.18 1.63 26.71
N VAL A 12 37.15 1.29 25.43
CA VAL A 12 36.66 2.20 24.39
C VAL A 12 35.15 2.30 24.58
N LEU A 13 34.72 3.35 25.27
CA LEU A 13 33.32 3.79 25.29
C LEU A 13 32.95 4.16 23.85
N LEU A 14 32.28 3.25 23.14
CA LEU A 14 31.48 3.60 21.97
C LEU A 14 30.46 4.66 22.42
N PRO A 15 30.34 5.80 21.73
CA PRO A 15 29.30 6.76 22.05
C PRO A 15 27.96 6.08 21.79
N GLY A 16 27.17 5.91 22.85
CA GLY A 16 25.77 5.50 22.70
C GLY A 16 25.08 6.50 21.79
N ILE A 17 24.37 6.00 20.78
CA ILE A 17 23.51 6.79 19.91
C ILE A 17 22.44 7.42 20.82
N ALA A 18 22.64 8.68 21.19
CA ALA A 18 21.63 9.47 21.86
C ALA A 18 20.49 9.64 20.85
N HIS A 19 19.37 8.95 21.08
CA HIS A 19 18.17 9.15 20.27
C HIS A 19 17.75 10.60 20.46
N SER A 20 17.60 11.35 19.37
CA SER A 20 17.29 12.78 19.43
C SER A 20 15.95 12.98 20.17
N GLN A 21 15.90 13.89 21.14
CA GLN A 21 14.73 14.03 22.03
C GLN A 21 13.53 14.76 21.42
N GLY A 22 13.53 15.02 20.11
CA GLY A 22 12.58 15.95 19.47
C GLY A 22 12.80 17.40 19.93
N THR A 23 12.34 18.36 19.13
CA THR A 23 12.45 19.81 19.45
C THR A 23 11.23 20.34 20.20
N VAL A 24 10.13 19.59 20.25
CA VAL A 24 8.92 19.93 21.01
C VAL A 24 9.01 19.38 22.43
N PRO A 25 8.68 20.16 23.48
CA PRO A 25 8.59 19.63 24.85
C PRO A 25 7.63 18.45 24.93
N VAL A 26 7.98 17.44 25.72
CA VAL A 26 7.14 16.27 25.95
C VAL A 26 6.96 15.99 27.45
N PHE A 27 5.90 15.29 27.81
CA PHE A 27 5.68 14.75 29.15
C PHE A 27 5.29 13.28 29.09
N SER A 28 5.56 12.56 30.18
CA SER A 28 5.16 11.16 30.32
C SER A 28 3.87 11.04 31.10
N HIS A 29 2.98 10.18 30.64
CA HIS A 29 1.71 9.87 31.28
C HIS A 29 1.55 8.35 31.41
N SER A 30 1.20 7.87 32.60
CA SER A 30 1.07 6.44 32.88
C SER A 30 -0.38 6.04 33.07
N VAL A 31 -0.84 5.05 32.30
CA VAL A 31 -2.17 4.43 32.43
C VAL A 31 -1.99 2.92 32.62
N GLY A 32 -2.34 2.43 33.80
CA GLY A 32 -2.09 1.04 34.18
C GLY A 32 -0.59 0.71 34.14
N LYS A 33 -0.19 -0.21 33.27
CA LYS A 33 1.22 -0.60 33.07
C LYS A 33 1.90 0.11 31.89
N ARG A 34 1.17 0.96 31.16
CA ARG A 34 1.67 1.66 29.97
C ARG A 34 2.18 3.03 30.37
N THR A 35 3.26 3.47 29.74
CA THR A 35 3.75 4.84 29.83
C THR A 35 3.79 5.40 28.42
N LEU A 36 3.08 6.51 28.23
CA LEU A 36 2.95 7.21 26.97
C LEU A 36 3.73 8.52 27.04
N THR A 37 4.32 8.93 25.93
CA THR A 37 4.93 10.26 25.76
C THR A 37 3.97 11.15 24.98
N LEU A 38 3.68 12.34 25.48
CA LEU A 38 2.72 13.28 24.88
C LEU A 38 3.36 14.64 24.66
N ALA A 39 2.94 15.38 23.65
CA ALA A 39 3.48 16.71 23.37
C ALA A 39 2.97 17.75 24.37
N GLY A 40 3.84 18.68 24.76
CA GLY A 40 3.59 19.74 25.74
C GLY A 40 4.25 19.50 27.10
N LYS A 41 3.74 20.19 28.12
CA LYS A 41 4.13 19.99 29.52
C LYS A 41 3.05 19.24 30.27
N ASP A 42 3.43 18.58 31.36
CA ASP A 42 2.51 17.81 32.21
C ASP A 42 1.30 18.68 32.66
N PRO A 43 0.04 18.24 32.44
CA PRO A 43 -1.17 18.97 32.82
C PRO A 43 -1.29 19.26 34.32
N LYS A 44 -0.54 18.54 35.17
CA LYS A 44 -0.44 18.81 36.62
C LYS A 44 0.32 20.11 36.90
N GLN A 45 1.11 20.59 35.94
CA GLN A 45 1.77 21.88 36.00
C GLN A 45 0.81 22.93 35.41
N ALA A 46 0.37 23.90 36.20
CA ALA A 46 -0.52 24.98 35.74
C ALA A 46 0.23 26.02 34.88
N LEU A 47 0.82 25.56 33.78
CA LEU A 47 1.65 26.34 32.85
C LEU A 47 1.08 26.25 31.44
N THR A 48 1.05 27.38 30.75
CA THR A 48 0.87 27.42 29.31
C THR A 48 2.20 27.09 28.63
N THR A 49 2.16 26.14 27.71
CA THR A 49 3.26 25.84 26.79
C THR A 49 2.94 26.48 25.45
N THR A 50 3.81 27.36 24.95
CA THR A 50 3.71 27.88 23.58
C THR A 50 4.85 27.29 22.77
N ILE A 51 4.53 26.47 21.78
CA ILE A 51 5.47 25.76 20.92
C ILE A 51 5.84 26.68 19.76
N PRO A 52 7.11 27.12 19.60
CA PRO A 52 7.55 27.82 18.39
C PRO A 52 7.19 26.99 17.17
N THR A 53 6.68 27.61 16.10
CA THR A 53 6.21 26.89 14.93
C THR A 53 6.81 27.49 13.66
N VAL A 54 7.24 26.62 12.75
CA VAL A 54 7.57 26.99 11.38
C VAL A 54 6.52 26.36 10.47
N LEU A 55 5.77 27.18 9.75
CA LEU A 55 4.78 26.75 8.78
C LEU A 55 5.45 26.68 7.40
N VAL A 56 5.43 25.51 6.77
CA VAL A 56 6.15 25.24 5.53
C VAL A 56 5.17 24.87 4.41
N PRO A 57 4.70 25.84 3.61
CA PRO A 57 3.97 25.55 2.38
C PRO A 57 4.92 24.86 1.38
N VAL A 58 4.58 23.64 0.98
CA VAL A 58 5.38 22.83 0.05
C VAL A 58 4.75 22.86 -1.34
N THR A 59 5.44 23.50 -2.29
CA THR A 59 5.09 23.37 -3.71
C THR A 59 5.68 22.08 -4.26
N LEU A 60 4.85 21.17 -4.77
CA LEU A 60 5.30 19.98 -5.47
C LEU A 60 5.37 20.25 -6.98
N ARG A 61 6.54 19.98 -7.58
CA ARG A 61 6.73 20.02 -9.04
C ARG A 61 6.83 18.60 -9.58
N LEU A 62 5.75 18.14 -10.23
CA LEU A 62 5.64 16.81 -10.83
C LEU A 62 5.85 16.86 -12.35
N GLN A 63 6.30 15.76 -12.93
CA GLN A 63 6.37 15.62 -14.39
C GLN A 63 4.95 15.60 -15.01
N SER A 64 4.84 16.13 -16.23
CA SER A 64 3.59 16.03 -16.99
C SER A 64 3.35 14.60 -17.47
N GLN A 65 2.11 14.12 -17.36
CA GLN A 65 1.68 12.88 -18.02
C GLN A 65 1.73 13.00 -19.56
N THR A 66 1.68 14.21 -20.11
CA THR A 66 1.83 14.42 -21.55
C THR A 66 3.32 14.41 -21.94
N PRO A 67 3.76 13.56 -22.88
CA PRO A 67 5.15 13.53 -23.32
C PRO A 67 5.64 14.92 -23.77
N GLY A 68 6.69 15.42 -23.12
CA GLY A 68 7.25 16.76 -23.39
C GLY A 68 6.46 17.94 -22.82
N GLY A 69 5.40 17.68 -22.04
CA GLY A 69 4.62 18.69 -21.34
C GLY A 69 5.41 19.40 -20.24
N ALA A 70 5.02 20.64 -19.93
CA ALA A 70 5.62 21.38 -18.82
C ALA A 70 5.28 20.71 -17.48
N PRO A 71 6.19 20.75 -16.48
CA PRO A 71 5.91 20.24 -15.14
C PRO A 71 4.64 20.87 -14.54
N VAL A 72 3.88 20.06 -13.80
CA VAL A 72 2.71 20.52 -13.06
C VAL A 72 3.13 20.97 -11.66
N LEU A 73 2.67 22.14 -11.25
CA LEU A 73 2.92 22.70 -9.93
C LEU A 73 1.66 22.59 -9.07
N LEU A 74 1.77 21.90 -7.94
CA LEU A 74 0.79 21.95 -6.87
C LEU A 74 1.30 22.89 -5.78
N ASP A 75 0.88 24.15 -5.86
CA ASP A 75 1.39 25.27 -5.05
C ASP A 75 0.58 25.48 -3.76
N ALA A 76 1.12 24.97 -2.66
CA ALA A 76 0.55 25.13 -1.32
C ALA A 76 0.69 26.54 -0.74
N THR A 77 1.52 27.43 -1.32
CA THR A 77 1.67 28.80 -0.78
C THR A 77 0.34 29.55 -0.80
N SER A 78 -0.52 29.25 -1.78
CA SER A 78 -1.84 29.83 -1.93
C SER A 78 -2.83 29.46 -0.81
N ASP A 79 -2.57 28.39 -0.05
CA ASP A 79 -3.44 27.93 1.05
C ASP A 79 -3.00 28.43 2.43
N THR A 80 -1.81 29.04 2.51
CA THR A 80 -1.20 29.51 3.77
C THR A 80 -2.14 30.39 4.58
N GLU A 81 -2.80 31.37 3.94
CA GLU A 81 -3.72 32.27 4.62
C GLU A 81 -4.93 31.52 5.20
N ALA A 82 -5.47 30.54 4.47
CA ALA A 82 -6.59 29.74 4.96
C ALA A 82 -6.21 28.93 6.20
N ILE A 83 -5.01 28.32 6.20
CA ILE A 83 -4.50 27.55 7.35
C ILE A 83 -4.26 28.45 8.56
N LEU A 84 -3.64 29.62 8.39
CA LEU A 84 -3.40 30.58 9.49
C LEU A 84 -4.70 31.06 10.15
N HIS A 85 -5.78 31.17 9.38
CA HIS A 85 -7.10 31.55 9.90
C HIS A 85 -7.95 30.35 10.38
N SER A 86 -7.49 29.12 10.16
CA SER A 86 -8.18 27.91 10.58
C SER A 86 -8.04 27.66 12.08
N PRO A 87 -8.89 26.79 12.67
CA PRO A 87 -8.76 26.35 14.06
C PRO A 87 -7.41 25.72 14.45
N VAL A 88 -6.53 25.42 13.48
CA VAL A 88 -5.15 24.97 13.76
C VAL A 88 -4.36 26.07 14.48
N PHE A 89 -4.38 27.29 13.95
CA PHE A 89 -3.61 28.43 14.49
C PHE A 89 -4.49 29.49 15.15
N ALA A 90 -5.73 29.65 14.70
CA ALA A 90 -6.67 30.65 15.19
C ALA A 90 -7.56 30.11 16.32
N PRO A 91 -7.93 30.93 17.32
CA PRO A 91 -8.84 30.51 18.39
C PRO A 91 -10.27 30.20 17.88
N TYR A 92 -10.73 28.98 18.13
CA TYR A 92 -12.08 28.49 17.80
C TYR A 92 -12.82 28.00 19.06
N ALA A 93 -14.15 28.16 19.09
CA ALA A 93 -15.00 27.75 20.20
C ALA A 93 -15.51 26.31 20.02
N PHE A 94 -14.71 25.32 20.45
CA PHE A 94 -15.09 23.89 20.43
C PHE A 94 -16.13 23.52 21.51
N SER A 95 -16.22 24.33 22.56
CA SER A 95 -17.22 24.23 23.63
C SER A 95 -17.64 25.63 24.08
N ALA A 96 -18.73 25.72 24.85
CA ALA A 96 -19.26 27.01 25.28
C ALA A 96 -18.23 27.79 26.16
N GLY A 97 -17.87 29.01 25.73
CA GLY A 97 -17.22 30.01 26.57
C GLY A 97 -15.69 30.16 26.45
N ASN A 98 -14.96 29.18 25.89
CA ASN A 98 -13.50 29.27 25.73
C ASN A 98 -13.06 29.00 24.29
N LYS A 99 -12.39 29.97 23.67
CA LYS A 99 -11.76 29.80 22.35
C LYS A 99 -10.31 29.37 22.50
N THR A 100 -9.88 28.39 21.71
CA THR A 100 -8.49 27.94 21.67
C THR A 100 -8.18 27.24 20.34
N GLN A 101 -6.95 26.79 20.15
CA GLN A 101 -6.50 26.04 18.98
C GLN A 101 -6.92 24.57 19.06
N TYR A 102 -7.00 23.89 17.91
CA TYR A 102 -7.43 22.50 17.77
C TYR A 102 -6.67 21.54 18.71
N ALA A 103 -5.33 21.55 18.66
CA ALA A 103 -4.50 20.65 19.46
C ALA A 103 -4.68 20.90 20.97
N ASP A 104 -4.78 22.16 21.40
CA ASP A 104 -5.06 22.52 22.80
C ASP A 104 -6.43 22.03 23.25
N ALA A 105 -7.47 22.23 22.43
CA ALA A 105 -8.82 21.77 22.73
C ALA A 105 -8.88 20.24 22.84
N MET A 106 -8.21 19.51 21.94
CA MET A 106 -8.10 18.06 21.97
C MET A 106 -7.42 17.57 23.26
N LEU A 107 -6.26 18.14 23.58
CA LEU A 107 -5.51 17.81 24.80
C LEU A 107 -6.29 18.15 26.07
N ARG A 108 -6.98 19.28 26.15
CA ARG A 108 -7.80 19.66 27.31
C ARG A 108 -9.08 18.84 27.43
N THR A 109 -9.58 18.31 26.33
CA THR A 109 -10.65 17.31 26.34
C THR A 109 -10.13 15.97 26.89
N THR A 110 -8.86 15.63 26.60
CA THR A 110 -8.17 14.45 27.13
C THR A 110 -7.85 14.59 28.62
N PHE A 111 -7.41 15.76 29.06
CA PHE A 111 -6.98 16.06 30.43
C PHE A 111 -7.74 17.27 31.01
N PRO A 112 -8.99 17.08 31.48
CA PRO A 112 -9.86 18.20 31.86
C PRO A 112 -9.54 18.83 33.23
N ALA A 113 -8.65 18.23 34.02
CA ALA A 113 -8.47 18.56 35.44
C ALA A 113 -7.94 19.98 35.71
N ASN A 114 -7.17 20.57 34.77
CA ASN A 114 -6.53 21.87 34.98
C ASN A 114 -6.96 22.89 33.91
N PRO A 115 -7.90 23.79 34.20
CA PRO A 115 -8.42 24.72 33.20
C PRO A 115 -7.41 25.77 32.75
N ALA A 116 -6.35 26.02 33.53
CA ALA A 116 -5.28 26.97 33.22
C ALA A 116 -4.12 26.35 32.43
N TRP A 117 -4.10 25.02 32.28
CA TRP A 117 -3.11 24.33 31.47
C TRP A 117 -3.47 24.45 29.99
N HIS A 118 -2.46 24.77 29.19
CA HIS A 118 -2.60 24.95 27.75
C HIS A 118 -1.34 24.48 27.02
N THR A 119 -1.53 23.91 25.83
CA THR A 119 -0.45 23.65 24.88
C THR A 119 -0.83 24.25 23.54
N LEU A 120 -0.26 25.42 23.24
CA LEU A 120 -0.58 26.26 22.09
C LEU A 120 0.57 26.22 21.07
N LEU A 121 0.21 26.26 19.79
CA LEU A 121 1.14 26.62 18.71
C LEU A 121 1.36 28.13 18.73
N GLY A 122 2.62 28.54 18.69
CA GLY A 122 3.02 29.94 18.54
C GLY A 122 2.61 30.51 17.19
N ALA A 123 2.67 31.84 17.04
CA ALA A 123 2.54 32.47 15.74
C ALA A 123 3.67 31.93 14.83
N PRO A 124 3.34 31.33 13.67
CA PRO A 124 4.35 30.64 12.88
C PRO A 124 5.19 31.61 12.05
N GLU A 125 6.47 31.28 11.89
CA GLU A 125 7.30 31.79 10.80
C GLU A 125 6.97 30.99 9.53
N VAL A 126 6.75 31.66 8.40
CA VAL A 126 6.35 30.99 7.14
C VAL A 126 7.57 30.84 6.24
N GLU A 127 7.93 29.61 5.91
CA GLU A 127 9.10 29.26 5.11
C GLU A 127 8.67 28.39 3.92
N PRO A 128 8.31 28.97 2.76
CA PRO A 128 7.87 28.20 1.61
C PRO A 128 9.04 27.48 0.92
N ILE A 129 8.79 26.25 0.47
CA ILE A 129 9.78 25.46 -0.29
C ILE A 129 9.18 24.89 -1.57
N THR A 130 10.04 24.46 -2.48
CA THR A 130 9.64 23.73 -3.69
C THR A 130 10.40 22.41 -3.76
N ILE A 131 9.67 21.32 -3.92
CA ILE A 131 10.22 19.96 -4.06
C ILE A 131 9.96 19.48 -5.49
N ASP A 132 11.04 19.08 -6.16
CA ASP A 132 10.97 18.35 -7.42
C ASP A 132 10.68 16.89 -7.13
N VAL A 133 9.56 16.38 -7.63
CA VAL A 133 9.18 14.97 -7.47
C VAL A 133 9.55 14.22 -8.75
N PRO A 134 10.60 13.37 -8.73
CA PRO A 134 10.93 12.52 -9.86
C PRO A 134 9.80 11.53 -10.18
N ALA A 135 9.75 11.04 -11.41
CA ALA A 135 8.80 10.00 -11.83
C ALA A 135 8.81 8.77 -10.92
N ALA A 136 9.97 8.44 -10.33
CA ALA A 136 10.15 7.33 -9.40
C ALA A 136 9.48 7.50 -8.03
N ASN A 137 9.12 8.72 -7.64
CA ASN A 137 8.66 9.06 -6.29
C ASN A 137 7.23 9.62 -6.28
N GLY A 138 6.53 9.59 -7.40
CA GLY A 138 5.12 9.97 -7.43
C GLY A 138 4.57 10.25 -8.81
N TYR A 139 3.26 10.45 -8.85
CA TYR A 139 2.49 10.72 -10.05
C TYR A 139 1.32 11.65 -9.74
N LEU A 140 0.72 12.19 -10.80
CA LEU A 140 -0.48 13.02 -10.71
C LEU A 140 -1.68 12.22 -11.21
N LEU A 141 -2.81 12.33 -10.51
CA LEU A 141 -4.10 11.84 -10.95
C LEU A 141 -4.98 13.02 -11.36
N HIS A 142 -5.79 12.85 -12.40
CA HIS A 142 -6.70 13.87 -12.89
C HIS A 142 -8.13 13.31 -13.05
N SER A 143 -9.13 14.16 -12.82
CA SER A 143 -10.53 13.87 -13.17
C SER A 143 -10.95 14.79 -14.30
N GLN A 144 -11.28 14.23 -15.46
CA GLN A 144 -11.78 14.99 -16.60
C GLN A 144 -13.16 15.60 -16.33
N LYS A 145 -13.99 14.95 -15.52
CA LYS A 145 -15.35 15.40 -15.18
C LYS A 145 -15.37 16.71 -14.40
N ASN A 146 -14.47 16.88 -13.44
CA ASN A 146 -14.46 18.08 -12.58
C ASN A 146 -13.18 18.94 -12.67
N GLY A 147 -12.17 18.50 -13.43
CA GLY A 147 -10.88 19.18 -13.60
C GLY A 147 -9.97 19.12 -12.37
N GLY A 148 -10.35 18.35 -11.34
CA GLY A 148 -9.59 18.22 -10.12
C GLY A 148 -8.33 17.36 -10.32
N SER A 149 -7.29 17.68 -9.57
CA SER A 149 -6.03 16.91 -9.58
C SER A 149 -5.63 16.51 -8.17
N LEU A 150 -4.99 15.35 -8.04
CA LEU A 150 -4.46 14.82 -6.78
C LEU A 150 -3.09 14.20 -7.04
N ALA A 151 -2.05 14.64 -6.35
CA ALA A 151 -0.75 13.95 -6.39
C ALA A 151 -0.74 12.74 -5.46
N VAL A 152 -0.07 11.68 -5.89
CA VAL A 152 0.24 10.48 -5.09
C VAL A 152 1.77 10.41 -5.00
N VAL A 153 2.34 10.66 -3.83
CA VAL A 153 3.79 10.82 -3.67
C VAL A 153 4.35 10.04 -2.48
N ASP A 154 5.63 9.69 -2.56
CA ASP A 154 6.35 9.02 -1.49
C ASP A 154 6.53 9.96 -0.28
N ALA A 155 5.96 9.60 0.87
CA ALA A 155 6.08 10.36 2.12
C ALA A 155 7.54 10.45 2.59
N ASP A 156 8.32 9.38 2.44
CA ASP A 156 9.72 9.33 2.88
C ASP A 156 10.58 10.27 2.04
N PHE A 157 10.35 10.28 0.72
CA PHE A 157 11.00 11.21 -0.19
C PHE A 157 10.69 12.67 0.17
N VAL A 158 9.41 13.00 0.38
CA VAL A 158 9.00 14.37 0.71
C VAL A 158 9.59 14.82 2.04
N GLN A 159 9.57 13.95 3.06
CA GLN A 159 10.21 14.23 4.36
C GLN A 159 11.71 14.50 4.20
N GLN A 160 12.44 13.66 3.46
CA GLN A 160 13.87 13.85 3.23
C GLN A 160 14.17 15.17 2.50
N GLN A 161 13.39 15.53 1.47
CA GLN A 161 13.57 16.79 0.76
C GLN A 161 13.20 18.00 1.63
N LEU A 162 12.16 17.90 2.45
CA LEU A 162 11.76 18.95 3.40
C LEU A 162 12.95 19.38 4.27
N PHE A 163 13.58 18.44 4.97
CA PHE A 163 14.68 18.77 5.88
C PHE A 163 15.99 19.11 5.18
N LYS A 164 16.17 18.67 3.94
CA LYS A 164 17.31 19.09 3.11
C LYS A 164 17.19 20.55 2.65
N LEU A 165 15.97 21.02 2.40
CA LEU A 165 15.70 22.36 1.86
C LEU A 165 15.50 23.42 2.94
N LEU A 166 15.14 23.02 4.16
CA LEU A 166 15.01 23.95 5.27
C LEU A 166 16.38 24.55 5.64
N PRO A 167 16.49 25.89 5.79
CA PRO A 167 17.77 26.58 5.90
C PRO A 167 18.53 26.27 7.20
N HIS A 168 17.85 25.88 8.28
CA HIS A 168 18.42 25.52 9.58
C HIS A 168 17.54 24.50 10.32
N PRO A 169 18.06 23.73 11.30
CA PRO A 169 17.22 22.93 12.19
C PRO A 169 16.22 23.85 12.90
N ALA A 170 14.94 23.68 12.59
CA ALA A 170 13.89 24.52 13.16
C ALA A 170 13.77 24.25 14.66
N GLN A 171 13.60 25.32 15.44
CA GLN A 171 13.24 25.21 16.85
C GLN A 171 11.72 25.02 16.97
N GLY A 172 11.27 24.13 17.86
CA GLY A 172 9.85 23.84 18.04
C GLY A 172 9.29 22.87 17.00
N LEU A 173 8.10 23.13 16.46
CA LEU A 173 7.39 22.23 15.54
C LEU A 173 7.45 22.75 14.09
N VAL A 174 7.91 21.91 13.17
CA VAL A 174 7.71 22.15 11.73
C VAL A 174 6.32 21.62 11.33
N VAL A 175 5.48 22.49 10.79
CA VAL A 175 4.18 22.12 10.22
C VAL A 175 4.27 22.32 8.73
N ALA A 176 4.59 21.25 7.99
CA ALA A 176 4.65 21.25 6.54
C ALA A 176 3.30 20.83 5.95
N PHE A 177 2.92 21.44 4.83
CA PHE A 177 1.72 21.03 4.12
C PHE A 177 1.86 21.18 2.61
N THR A 178 1.30 20.22 1.88
CA THR A 178 1.20 20.18 0.42
C THR A 178 -0.19 20.59 -0.04
N HIS A 179 -0.37 20.80 -1.35
CA HIS A 179 -1.68 21.04 -1.97
C HIS A 179 -2.17 19.78 -2.68
N ASN A 180 -3.41 19.35 -2.43
CA ASN A 180 -4.05 18.20 -3.09
C ASN A 180 -3.13 16.99 -3.24
N THR A 181 -2.60 16.49 -2.13
CA THR A 181 -1.66 15.37 -2.14
C THR A 181 -2.11 14.28 -1.18
N THR A 182 -2.08 13.05 -1.65
CA THR A 182 -2.08 11.86 -0.81
C THR A 182 -0.71 11.20 -0.95
N PHE A 183 -0.35 10.35 0.01
CA PHE A 183 0.98 9.77 0.08
C PHE A 183 0.92 8.25 0.13
N TYR A 184 1.97 7.61 -0.35
CA TYR A 184 2.31 6.22 0.02
C TYR A 184 3.56 6.24 0.90
N ALA A 185 3.78 5.15 1.63
CA ALA A 185 4.87 5.04 2.60
C ALA A 185 5.95 4.06 2.14
N ALA A 186 7.05 4.03 2.87
CA ALA A 186 8.09 3.02 2.77
C ALA A 186 8.84 2.92 1.42
N GLY A 187 8.71 3.93 0.56
CA GLY A 187 9.18 3.87 -0.83
C GLY A 187 8.43 2.85 -1.70
N ASP A 188 7.30 2.33 -1.22
CA ASP A 188 6.52 1.26 -1.84
C ASP A 188 5.07 1.74 -2.05
N ALA A 189 4.68 1.90 -3.30
CA ALA A 189 3.37 2.43 -3.64
C ALA A 189 2.23 1.44 -3.32
N THR A 190 2.54 0.18 -3.03
CA THR A 190 1.56 -0.79 -2.51
C THR A 190 1.16 -0.54 -1.06
N ILE A 191 1.88 0.35 -0.36
CA ILE A 191 1.60 0.81 0.99
C ILE A 191 0.95 2.20 0.89
N CYS A 192 -0.21 2.26 0.24
CA CYS A 192 -1.02 3.46 0.06
C CYS A 192 -2.35 3.31 0.82
N CYS A 193 -3.06 4.37 1.20
CA CYS A 193 -2.69 5.77 1.09
C CYS A 193 -2.74 6.44 2.47
N THR A 194 -1.99 7.53 2.60
CA THR A 194 -1.97 8.40 3.77
C THR A 194 -2.18 9.87 3.43
N TRP A 195 -2.63 10.64 4.41
CA TRP A 195 -2.77 12.10 4.37
C TRP A 195 -1.49 12.83 4.75
N GLY A 196 -0.48 12.09 5.21
CA GLY A 196 0.84 12.61 5.51
C GLY A 196 1.57 11.74 6.52
N THR A 197 2.42 12.36 7.31
CA THR A 197 3.15 11.69 8.38
C THR A 197 3.56 12.70 9.46
N HIS A 198 4.06 12.23 10.58
CA HIS A 198 4.55 13.06 11.67
C HIS A 198 5.73 12.39 12.37
N GLY A 199 6.40 13.11 13.25
CA GLY A 199 7.40 12.50 14.12
C GLY A 199 8.63 13.36 14.33
N ILE A 200 9.79 12.72 14.37
CA ILE A 200 11.09 13.34 14.53
C ILE A 200 11.98 13.00 13.33
N ASP A 201 12.57 14.02 12.70
CA ASP A 201 13.65 13.81 11.75
C ASP A 201 14.91 13.37 12.49
N GLU A 202 15.44 12.20 12.21
CA GLU A 202 16.59 11.66 12.95
C GLU A 202 17.86 12.47 12.76
N ALA A 203 18.04 13.05 11.57
CA ALA A 203 19.25 13.78 11.22
C ALA A 203 19.35 15.11 11.98
N THR A 204 18.23 15.82 12.15
CA THR A 204 18.19 17.13 12.80
C THR A 204 17.65 17.10 14.23
N GLY A 205 16.90 16.07 14.59
CA GLY A 205 16.10 16.00 15.82
C GLY A 205 14.86 16.90 15.81
N THR A 206 14.54 17.51 14.67
CA THR A 206 13.39 18.40 14.53
C THR A 206 12.09 17.60 14.55
N SER A 207 11.18 17.99 15.43
CA SER A 207 9.80 17.51 15.47
C SER A 207 8.99 18.10 14.32
N PHE A 208 8.16 17.30 13.67
CA PHE A 208 7.40 17.75 12.52
C PHE A 208 6.05 17.06 12.34
N VAL A 209 5.21 17.72 11.56
CA VAL A 209 3.99 17.22 10.95
C VAL A 209 4.03 17.56 9.46
N LEU A 210 3.71 16.60 8.61
CA LEU A 210 3.47 16.76 7.19
C LEU A 210 2.01 16.37 6.91
N GLY A 211 1.24 17.25 6.28
CA GLY A 211 -0.12 16.96 5.82
C GLY A 211 -0.42 17.57 4.45
N SER A 212 -1.69 17.58 4.05
CA SER A 212 -2.16 18.26 2.83
C SER A 212 -3.28 19.25 3.14
N TYR A 213 -3.39 20.30 2.31
CA TYR A 213 -4.59 21.10 2.17
C TYR A 213 -5.37 20.64 0.92
N LEU A 214 -6.67 20.38 1.05
CA LEU A 214 -7.50 19.85 -0.04
C LEU A 214 -8.48 20.89 -0.58
N LYS A 215 -8.41 21.17 -1.89
CA LYS A 215 -9.29 22.11 -2.59
C LYS A 215 -9.34 21.81 -4.07
N GLY A 216 -10.55 21.60 -4.61
CA GLY A 216 -10.72 21.29 -6.03
C GLY A 216 -10.13 19.93 -6.42
N VAL A 217 -10.26 18.95 -5.52
CA VAL A 217 -9.82 17.57 -5.71
C VAL A 217 -10.81 16.77 -6.59
N PRO A 218 -10.40 15.63 -7.17
CA PRO A 218 -11.32 14.68 -7.78
C PRO A 218 -12.48 14.33 -6.84
N ALA A 219 -13.69 14.10 -7.38
CA ALA A 219 -14.90 13.87 -6.59
C ALA A 219 -14.84 12.64 -5.67
N LEU A 220 -13.90 11.72 -5.93
CA LEU A 220 -13.62 10.54 -5.11
C LEU A 220 -13.03 10.90 -3.73
N VAL A 221 -12.38 12.05 -3.61
CA VAL A 221 -11.76 12.51 -2.35
C VAL A 221 -12.85 13.10 -1.46
N GLU A 222 -13.15 12.42 -0.35
CA GLU A 222 -14.22 12.84 0.58
C GLU A 222 -13.76 13.89 1.60
N ALA A 223 -12.47 13.84 1.98
CA ALA A 223 -11.87 14.79 2.92
C ALA A 223 -11.70 16.19 2.30
N GLN A 224 -11.67 17.23 3.14
CA GLN A 224 -11.66 18.63 2.69
C GLN A 224 -10.67 19.50 3.47
N ASP A 225 -10.17 20.55 2.80
CA ASP A 225 -9.37 21.65 3.37
C ASP A 225 -8.27 21.21 4.35
N VAL A 226 -8.38 21.54 5.64
CA VAL A 226 -7.38 21.32 6.70
C VAL A 226 -7.54 19.96 7.39
N GLN A 227 -8.51 19.14 6.99
CA GLN A 227 -8.79 17.85 7.60
C GLN A 227 -7.54 16.94 7.65
N PRO A 228 -6.79 16.73 6.54
CA PRO A 228 -5.55 15.95 6.56
C PRO A 228 -4.51 16.49 7.56
N LEU A 229 -4.36 17.82 7.62
CA LEU A 229 -3.39 18.45 8.51
C LEU A 229 -3.78 18.29 9.99
N THR A 230 -5.07 18.43 10.31
CA THR A 230 -5.55 18.24 11.69
C THR A 230 -5.42 16.79 12.17
N GLN A 231 -5.54 15.82 11.27
CA GLN A 231 -5.26 14.42 11.56
C GLN A 231 -3.80 14.24 12.02
N GLN A 232 -2.85 14.65 11.19
CA GLN A 232 -1.42 14.46 11.47
C GLN A 232 -0.95 15.27 12.70
N LEU A 233 -1.57 16.41 12.96
CA LEU A 233 -1.38 17.14 14.22
C LEU A 233 -1.88 16.34 15.42
N ALA A 234 -3.07 15.75 15.36
CA ALA A 234 -3.60 14.97 16.48
C ALA A 234 -2.68 13.78 16.81
N GLU A 235 -2.27 13.05 15.78
CA GLU A 235 -1.33 11.92 15.89
C GLU A 235 -0.02 12.38 16.54
N PHE A 236 0.63 13.45 16.05
CA PHE A 236 1.86 14.00 16.65
C PHE A 236 1.72 14.37 18.13
N PHE A 237 0.61 15.01 18.52
CA PHE A 237 0.44 15.43 19.90
C PHE A 237 0.27 14.26 20.86
N TYR A 238 -0.26 13.14 20.35
CA TYR A 238 -0.35 11.90 21.08
C TYR A 238 0.86 10.99 20.92
N ASP A 239 1.66 11.11 19.87
CA ASP A 239 2.87 10.31 19.63
C ASP A 239 4.04 11.15 19.07
N PRO A 240 4.58 12.11 19.84
CA PRO A 240 5.60 13.04 19.36
C PRO A 240 6.97 12.39 19.14
N LYS A 241 7.10 11.10 19.44
CA LYS A 241 8.32 10.31 19.29
C LYS A 241 8.20 9.26 18.18
N HIS A 242 7.09 9.25 17.45
CA HIS A 242 6.97 8.44 16.25
C HIS A 242 8.13 8.72 15.29
N ASN A 243 8.61 7.68 14.62
CA ASN A 243 9.52 7.82 13.51
C ASN A 243 8.98 7.03 12.30
N PRO A 244 8.51 7.72 11.25
CA PRO A 244 7.90 7.06 10.11
C PRO A 244 8.90 6.32 9.21
N GLN A 245 10.21 6.53 9.40
CA GLN A 245 11.26 5.82 8.66
C GLN A 245 11.62 4.46 9.31
N HIS A 246 11.01 4.14 10.47
CA HIS A 246 11.21 2.87 11.16
C HIS A 246 9.97 2.00 11.02
N TYR A 247 9.97 1.15 10.00
CA TYR A 247 8.90 0.20 9.71
C TYR A 247 9.50 -1.15 9.26
N GLY A 248 8.71 -2.21 9.36
CA GLY A 248 9.07 -3.55 8.89
C GLY A 248 8.88 -4.66 9.91
N TYR A 249 8.97 -5.90 9.43
CA TYR A 249 8.79 -7.08 10.30
C TYR A 249 9.86 -7.13 11.40
N ASN A 250 9.41 -7.25 12.66
CA ASN A 250 10.25 -7.28 13.87
C ASN A 250 11.03 -5.98 14.18
N VAL A 251 10.70 -4.86 13.54
CA VAL A 251 11.23 -3.55 13.93
C VAL A 251 10.41 -3.03 15.12
N THR A 252 11.08 -2.58 16.16
CA THR A 252 10.41 -1.85 17.25
C THR A 252 10.28 -0.39 16.82
N GLU A 253 9.09 0.01 16.40
CA GLU A 253 8.82 1.38 15.99
C GLU A 253 8.98 2.33 17.20
N PRO A 254 9.76 3.42 17.08
CA PRO A 254 9.78 4.48 18.07
C PRO A 254 8.39 5.11 18.21
N GLY A 255 8.02 5.49 19.43
CA GLY A 255 6.74 6.14 19.71
C GLY A 255 5.91 5.42 20.76
N ASN A 256 4.62 5.72 20.77
CA ASN A 256 3.65 5.19 21.71
C ASN A 256 2.98 3.95 21.16
N ALA A 257 3.13 2.84 21.89
CA ALA A 257 2.42 1.60 21.58
C ALA A 257 1.07 1.52 22.30
N VAL A 258 0.02 1.20 21.54
CA VAL A 258 -1.34 0.92 22.00
C VAL A 258 -1.77 -0.50 21.61
N PRO A 259 -2.75 -1.10 22.30
CA PRO A 259 -3.32 -2.38 21.87
C PRO A 259 -3.92 -2.30 20.46
N SER A 260 -3.78 -3.36 19.68
CA SER A 260 -4.52 -3.51 18.42
C SER A 260 -6.03 -3.57 18.66
N TRP A 261 -6.80 -3.05 17.71
CA TRP A 261 -8.23 -2.83 17.82
C TRP A 261 -8.95 -3.15 16.51
N HIS A 262 -10.24 -3.50 16.54
CA HIS A 262 -11.04 -3.69 15.32
C HIS A 262 -11.62 -2.37 14.81
N PHE A 263 -11.68 -2.16 13.50
CA PHE A 263 -12.45 -1.05 12.92
C PHE A 263 -13.90 -1.10 13.37
N ALA A 264 -14.47 0.06 13.69
CA ALA A 264 -15.86 0.16 14.11
C ALA A 264 -16.80 -0.45 13.05
N GLY A 265 -17.51 -1.51 13.40
CA GLY A 265 -18.45 -2.20 12.50
C GLY A 265 -17.86 -3.29 11.61
N LYS A 266 -16.57 -3.61 11.72
CA LYS A 266 -15.92 -4.71 10.98
C LYS A 266 -15.31 -5.75 11.95
N GLN A 267 -15.40 -7.04 11.66
CA GLN A 267 -15.06 -8.13 12.62
C GLN A 267 -14.09 -9.20 12.06
N ASN A 268 -13.50 -9.02 10.89
CA ASN A 268 -12.61 -10.00 10.27
C ASN A 268 -11.14 -9.69 10.61
N SER A 269 -10.22 -10.64 10.40
CA SER A 269 -8.81 -10.50 10.81
C SER A 269 -8.00 -9.46 10.00
N GLN A 270 -8.48 -9.09 8.81
CA GLN A 270 -7.96 -7.97 8.01
C GLN A 270 -8.48 -6.60 8.50
N ASP A 271 -9.37 -6.60 9.51
CA ASP A 271 -10.01 -5.39 10.06
C ASP A 271 -9.36 -4.93 11.38
N CYS A 272 -8.11 -5.33 11.66
CA CYS A 272 -7.38 -4.77 12.79
C CYS A 272 -6.74 -3.42 12.41
N GLY A 273 -6.98 -2.41 13.23
CA GLY A 273 -6.13 -1.22 13.33
C GLY A 273 -4.76 -1.54 13.93
N GLY A 274 -3.79 -0.66 13.68
CA GLY A 274 -2.40 -0.80 14.13
C GLY A 274 -2.20 -0.71 15.64
N THR A 275 -0.94 -0.86 16.07
CA THR A 275 -0.52 -0.75 17.48
C THR A 275 0.05 0.62 17.85
N GLY A 276 -0.17 1.65 17.04
CA GLY A 276 0.23 3.04 17.29
C GLY A 276 -0.97 3.99 17.38
N ILE A 277 -0.75 5.26 17.75
CA ILE A 277 -1.78 6.33 17.79
C ILE A 277 -1.93 6.96 16.39
N GLY A 278 -1.93 6.10 15.38
CA GLY A 278 -1.58 6.33 13.99
C GLY A 278 -0.77 5.12 13.50
N SER A 279 -0.85 4.75 12.22
CA SER A 279 -0.09 3.61 11.70
C SER A 279 0.72 3.94 10.46
N SER A 280 1.96 3.44 10.44
CA SER A 280 2.90 3.46 9.32
C SER A 280 2.42 2.61 8.13
N TYR A 281 1.57 1.62 8.40
CA TYR A 281 1.06 0.64 7.45
C TYR A 281 -0.45 0.85 7.28
N PHE A 282 -0.81 1.64 6.27
CA PHE A 282 -2.17 2.16 5.99
C PHE A 282 -2.62 3.19 7.04
N LEU A 283 -3.22 4.32 6.65
CA LEU A 283 -3.84 5.19 7.65
C LEU A 283 -5.01 4.48 8.29
N LEU A 284 -4.81 4.05 9.53
CA LEU A 284 -5.85 3.41 10.34
C LEU A 284 -6.16 4.34 11.51
N GLU A 285 -6.55 5.58 11.24
CA GLU A 285 -7.23 6.33 12.29
C GLU A 285 -8.54 5.62 12.63
N PRO A 286 -8.93 5.50 13.91
CA PRO A 286 -10.16 4.82 14.29
C PRO A 286 -11.45 5.38 13.69
N THR A 287 -11.39 6.61 13.18
CA THR A 287 -12.49 7.36 12.58
C THR A 287 -12.48 7.34 11.05
N ASP A 288 -11.43 6.79 10.44
CA ASP A 288 -11.35 6.59 9.00
C ASP A 288 -12.19 5.38 8.58
N THR A 289 -12.85 5.48 7.43
CA THR A 289 -13.79 4.48 6.91
C THR A 289 -13.35 3.84 5.60
N ASN A 290 -12.23 4.31 5.04
CA ASN A 290 -11.69 3.77 3.79
C ASN A 290 -11.25 2.31 3.97
N LEU A 291 -11.21 1.62 2.84
CA LEU A 291 -10.58 0.31 2.74
C LEU A 291 -9.08 0.48 2.48
N LYS A 292 -8.34 -0.62 2.61
CA LYS A 292 -6.90 -0.66 2.34
C LYS A 292 -6.61 -0.13 0.92
N ASN A 293 -5.56 0.66 0.73
CA ASN A 293 -5.20 1.27 -0.57
C ASN A 293 -6.18 2.26 -1.19
N ASN A 294 -7.28 2.58 -0.50
CA ASN A 294 -8.14 3.67 -0.92
C ASN A 294 -7.66 5.00 -0.34
N ILE A 295 -8.09 6.10 -0.97
CA ILE A 295 -7.85 7.44 -0.46
C ILE A 295 -8.47 7.53 0.94
N PRO A 296 -7.78 8.09 1.95
CA PRO A 296 -8.34 8.13 3.29
C PRO A 296 -9.62 8.94 3.34
N ALA A 297 -10.62 8.43 4.04
CA ALA A 297 -11.97 8.99 4.05
C ALA A 297 -12.55 8.98 5.46
N SER A 298 -12.97 10.15 5.93
CA SER A 298 -13.65 10.29 7.22
C SER A 298 -14.59 11.49 7.21
N ARG A 299 -15.59 11.45 8.08
CA ARG A 299 -16.50 12.56 8.25
C ARG A 299 -15.82 13.70 9.01
N GLY A 300 -15.63 14.84 8.35
CA GLY A 300 -15.09 16.04 8.98
C GLY A 300 -16.05 16.72 9.95
N PHE A 301 -15.52 17.27 11.04
CA PHE A 301 -16.22 18.22 11.90
C PHE A 301 -16.21 19.61 11.26
N VAL A 302 -17.41 20.19 11.07
CA VAL A 302 -17.57 21.48 10.40
C VAL A 302 -17.37 22.64 11.38
N ALA A 303 -16.22 23.30 11.30
CA ALA A 303 -15.89 24.49 12.07
C ALA A 303 -16.19 25.77 11.27
N ARG A 304 -17.15 26.58 11.75
CA ARG A 304 -17.52 27.85 11.10
C ARG A 304 -16.90 29.05 11.82
N GLN A 305 -16.13 29.85 11.11
CA GLN A 305 -15.46 31.03 11.64
C GLN A 305 -15.67 32.24 10.71
N GLY A 306 -16.58 33.13 11.10
CA GLY A 306 -16.99 34.24 10.24
C GLY A 306 -17.68 33.72 8.97
N ALA A 307 -17.15 34.10 7.81
CA ALA A 307 -17.61 33.61 6.51
C ALA A 307 -16.94 32.30 6.06
N SER A 308 -15.89 31.88 6.75
CA SER A 308 -15.12 30.68 6.40
C SER A 308 -15.68 29.44 7.08
N THR A 309 -15.58 28.30 6.37
CA THR A 309 -15.88 26.97 6.89
C THR A 309 -14.63 26.11 6.72
N PHE A 310 -14.28 25.39 7.78
CA PHE A 310 -13.17 24.44 7.80
C PHE A 310 -13.68 23.07 8.23
N HIS A 311 -13.07 22.01 7.74
CA HIS A 311 -13.33 20.63 8.11
C HIS A 311 -12.15 20.12 8.92
N LEU A 312 -12.42 19.71 10.16
CA LEU A 312 -11.41 19.18 11.08
C LEU A 312 -11.58 17.66 11.16
N GLN A 313 -10.48 16.93 11.25
CA GLN A 313 -10.53 15.49 11.48
C GLN A 313 -11.16 15.22 12.84
N ASN A 314 -12.14 14.32 12.87
CA ASN A 314 -12.55 13.67 14.10
C ASN A 314 -11.52 12.58 14.41
N VAL A 315 -10.95 12.58 15.62
CA VAL A 315 -9.87 11.67 16.03
C VAL A 315 -10.24 10.95 17.32
N ALA A 316 -9.65 9.78 17.53
CA ALA A 316 -9.74 9.10 18.80
C ALA A 316 -8.95 9.86 19.89
N LEU A 317 -9.56 10.04 21.05
CA LEU A 317 -8.88 10.56 22.23
C LEU A 317 -8.16 9.42 22.96
N LEU A 318 -7.15 9.77 23.77
CA LEU A 318 -6.38 8.78 24.53
C LEU A 318 -7.21 7.76 25.35
N PRO A 319 -8.33 8.13 26.01
CA PRO A 319 -9.18 7.17 26.72
C PRO A 319 -9.74 6.06 25.84
N TRP A 320 -9.89 6.29 24.54
CA TRP A 320 -10.32 5.26 23.59
C TRP A 320 -9.22 4.19 23.45
N TYR A 321 -7.97 4.58 23.24
CA TYR A 321 -6.85 3.65 23.05
C TYR A 321 -6.49 2.84 24.30
N VAL A 322 -6.46 3.48 25.48
CA VAL A 322 -5.90 2.86 26.70
C VAL A 322 -6.92 2.60 27.81
N GLY A 323 -8.18 2.97 27.59
CA GLY A 323 -9.25 2.87 28.58
C GLY A 323 -9.26 4.05 29.56
N PRO A 324 -10.17 4.02 30.56
CA PRO A 324 -10.30 5.10 31.54
C PRO A 324 -9.09 5.22 32.46
N GLY A 325 -8.79 6.45 32.90
CA GLY A 325 -7.75 6.78 33.88
C GLY A 325 -8.22 7.91 34.80
N ASP A 326 -7.64 8.02 36.00
CA ASP A 326 -8.10 8.94 37.05
C ASP A 326 -8.01 10.43 36.66
N ASP A 327 -7.08 10.79 35.78
CA ASP A 327 -6.80 12.13 35.26
C ASP A 327 -7.22 12.32 33.80
N LEU A 328 -7.82 11.29 33.19
CA LEU A 328 -8.33 11.33 31.82
C LEU A 328 -9.80 11.75 31.77
N GLY A 329 -10.17 12.47 30.70
CA GLY A 329 -11.56 12.78 30.36
C GLY A 329 -12.37 11.53 29.97
N THR A 330 -13.70 11.66 29.95
CA THR A 330 -14.61 10.55 29.61
C THR A 330 -14.97 10.47 28.13
N ARG A 331 -14.62 11.49 27.33
CA ARG A 331 -14.88 11.50 25.89
C ARG A 331 -13.90 10.57 25.17
N LEU A 332 -14.37 9.94 24.11
CA LEU A 332 -13.59 8.97 23.32
C LEU A 332 -13.12 9.55 21.98
N SER A 333 -13.74 10.63 21.52
CA SER A 333 -13.41 11.28 20.26
C SER A 333 -13.55 12.80 20.35
N PHE A 334 -12.90 13.49 19.42
CA PHE A 334 -12.90 14.94 19.31
C PHE A 334 -12.70 15.35 17.83
N PRO A 335 -13.28 16.47 17.35
CA PRO A 335 -14.20 17.37 18.06
C PRO A 335 -15.61 16.82 18.27
N ASP A 336 -16.09 15.92 17.42
CA ASP A 336 -17.37 15.23 17.57
C ASP A 336 -17.24 14.08 18.57
N ASP A 337 -17.92 14.17 19.72
CA ASP A 337 -17.91 13.13 20.75
C ASP A 337 -18.81 11.93 20.43
N HIS A 338 -19.53 11.99 19.30
CA HIS A 338 -20.30 10.89 18.74
C HIS A 338 -19.56 10.13 17.63
N ALA A 339 -18.37 10.58 17.21
CA ALA A 339 -17.59 9.86 16.21
C ALA A 339 -17.18 8.46 16.70
N LEU A 340 -16.84 8.34 17.99
CA LEU A 340 -16.59 7.09 18.69
C LEU A 340 -17.43 7.01 19.96
N THR A 341 -18.33 6.03 20.03
CA THR A 341 -19.31 5.89 21.12
C THR A 341 -19.01 4.75 22.09
N ALA A 342 -18.02 3.91 21.78
CA ALA A 342 -17.60 2.78 22.61
C ALA A 342 -16.08 2.60 22.56
N LEU A 343 -15.54 1.93 23.58
CA LEU A 343 -14.14 1.51 23.61
C LEU A 343 -13.84 0.52 22.48
N PRO A 344 -12.59 0.45 21.99
CA PRO A 344 -12.20 -0.49 20.97
C PRO A 344 -12.40 -1.93 21.43
N THR A 345 -12.82 -2.79 20.51
CA THR A 345 -12.74 -4.22 20.72
C THR A 345 -11.30 -4.66 20.45
N PRO A 346 -10.62 -5.35 21.38
CA PRO A 346 -9.26 -5.83 21.16
C PRO A 346 -9.19 -6.72 19.93
N CYS A 347 -8.24 -6.45 19.03
CA CYS A 347 -8.01 -7.30 17.87
C CYS A 347 -6.89 -8.29 18.17
N THR A 348 -7.23 -9.56 18.37
CA THR A 348 -6.26 -10.63 18.24
C THR A 348 -6.22 -11.04 16.78
N ARG A 349 -5.05 -11.02 16.15
CA ARG A 349 -4.86 -11.60 14.81
C ARG A 349 -5.13 -13.10 14.92
N MET A 350 -6.40 -13.50 14.81
CA MET A 350 -6.83 -14.89 14.81
C MET A 350 -6.72 -15.44 13.39
N GLU A 351 -6.31 -16.70 13.28
CA GLU A 351 -6.55 -17.49 12.08
C GLU A 351 -8.04 -17.48 11.72
N HIS A 352 -8.32 -17.39 10.42
CA HIS A 352 -9.59 -16.98 9.85
C HIS A 352 -10.80 -17.79 10.35
N ALA A 353 -11.88 -17.09 10.70
CA ALA A 353 -13.18 -17.71 10.95
C ALA A 353 -13.85 -18.07 9.62
N ALA A 354 -14.20 -19.35 9.45
CA ALA A 354 -14.76 -19.87 8.22
C ALA A 354 -16.06 -19.18 7.82
N ALA A 355 -16.12 -18.65 6.59
CA ALA A 355 -17.36 -18.24 5.96
C ALA A 355 -18.32 -19.45 5.77
N THR A 356 -19.61 -19.16 5.67
CA THR A 356 -20.63 -20.17 5.37
C THR A 356 -20.99 -20.10 3.89
N PRO A 357 -20.77 -21.16 3.09
CA PRO A 357 -20.98 -21.12 1.65
C PRO A 357 -22.47 -21.00 1.31
N SER A 358 -22.79 -20.21 0.28
CA SER A 358 -24.12 -20.19 -0.36
C SER A 358 -24.16 -20.93 -1.71
N ALA A 359 -23.01 -21.39 -2.22
CA ALA A 359 -22.93 -22.11 -3.48
C ALA A 359 -22.89 -23.64 -3.23
N THR A 360 -23.62 -24.39 -4.06
CA THR A 360 -23.51 -25.85 -4.10
C THR A 360 -22.28 -26.21 -4.94
N PRO A 361 -21.35 -27.07 -4.45
CA PRO A 361 -20.21 -27.50 -5.22
C PRO A 361 -20.68 -28.09 -6.55
N VAL A 362 -20.18 -27.56 -7.67
CA VAL A 362 -20.43 -28.14 -8.99
C VAL A 362 -19.29 -29.10 -9.28
N PRO A 363 -19.57 -30.40 -9.51
CA PRO A 363 -18.54 -31.33 -9.97
C PRO A 363 -17.93 -30.83 -11.28
N ALA A 364 -16.61 -30.65 -11.30
CA ALA A 364 -15.87 -30.37 -12.53
C ALA A 364 -15.70 -31.69 -13.32
N ASP A 365 -16.80 -32.20 -13.89
CA ASP A 365 -16.79 -33.47 -14.65
C ASP A 365 -16.40 -33.28 -16.14
N THR A 366 -16.12 -32.06 -16.56
CA THR A 366 -15.70 -31.75 -17.94
C THR A 366 -14.43 -30.89 -17.94
N PRO A 367 -13.38 -31.30 -18.67
CA PRO A 367 -12.23 -30.45 -18.93
C PRO A 367 -12.68 -29.10 -19.48
N ASN A 368 -12.06 -28.02 -19.01
CA ASN A 368 -12.34 -26.68 -19.49
C ASN A 368 -12.02 -26.56 -21.00
N GLN A 369 -13.04 -26.28 -21.81
CA GLN A 369 -12.95 -26.18 -23.27
C GLN A 369 -13.16 -24.76 -23.80
N THR A 370 -13.41 -23.78 -22.92
CA THR A 370 -13.75 -22.41 -23.33
C THR A 370 -12.52 -21.56 -23.61
N GLY A 371 -11.35 -21.95 -23.11
CA GLY A 371 -10.12 -21.18 -23.26
C GLY A 371 -9.85 -20.22 -22.09
N HIS A 372 -10.88 -19.92 -21.29
CA HIS A 372 -10.73 -19.19 -20.02
C HIS A 372 -9.96 -20.01 -18.98
N ARG A 373 -9.36 -19.40 -17.97
CA ARG A 373 -8.59 -20.09 -16.92
C ARG A 373 -8.88 -19.47 -15.57
N LEU A 374 -9.13 -20.32 -14.58
CA LEU A 374 -8.97 -19.96 -13.17
C LEU A 374 -7.57 -20.34 -12.72
N ILE A 375 -6.80 -19.35 -12.29
CA ILE A 375 -5.38 -19.44 -11.95
C ILE A 375 -5.24 -19.20 -10.45
N GLY A 376 -4.41 -19.95 -9.74
CA GLY A 376 -4.26 -19.74 -8.30
C GLY A 376 -2.87 -20.06 -7.77
N TYR A 377 -2.40 -19.24 -6.84
CA TYR A 377 -1.18 -19.48 -6.09
C TYR A 377 -1.44 -20.50 -4.98
N TRP A 378 -0.52 -21.44 -4.82
CA TRP A 378 -0.54 -22.46 -3.77
C TRP A 378 0.74 -22.36 -2.93
N THR A 379 0.55 -22.19 -1.62
CA THR A 379 1.60 -22.07 -0.61
C THR A 379 1.70 -23.33 0.26
N GLY A 380 0.82 -24.32 0.06
CA GLY A 380 0.82 -25.58 0.81
C GLY A 380 0.31 -25.47 2.24
N HIS A 381 -0.38 -24.40 2.60
CA HIS A 381 -0.95 -24.17 3.93
C HIS A 381 -2.42 -24.62 3.97
N GLY A 382 -2.70 -25.66 4.72
CA GLY A 382 -4.05 -26.12 5.02
C GLY A 382 -4.62 -25.45 6.28
N PRO A 383 -5.93 -25.62 6.53
CA PRO A 383 -6.57 -25.11 7.74
C PRO A 383 -5.83 -25.51 9.02
N GLY A 384 -5.65 -24.55 9.93
CA GLY A 384 -4.94 -24.74 11.21
C GLY A 384 -3.45 -25.05 11.04
N HIS A 385 -2.78 -24.41 10.07
CA HIS A 385 -1.36 -24.61 9.73
C HIS A 385 -0.98 -26.06 9.40
N THR A 386 -1.92 -26.85 8.85
CA THR A 386 -1.62 -28.19 8.34
C THR A 386 -0.93 -28.11 6.98
N ALA A 387 -0.24 -29.16 6.54
CA ALA A 387 0.24 -29.21 5.17
C ALA A 387 -0.93 -29.53 4.23
N LEU A 388 -1.16 -28.70 3.22
CA LEU A 388 -2.14 -28.93 2.16
C LEU A 388 -1.45 -29.61 0.98
N PRO A 389 -1.60 -30.92 0.75
CA PRO A 389 -0.98 -31.56 -0.42
C PRO A 389 -1.63 -31.07 -1.71
N LEU A 390 -0.84 -31.05 -2.79
CA LEU A 390 -1.25 -30.46 -4.05
C LEU A 390 -2.45 -31.22 -4.65
N HIS A 391 -2.51 -32.54 -4.54
CA HIS A 391 -3.65 -33.34 -5.02
C HIS A 391 -5.00 -33.03 -4.34
N ALA A 392 -5.02 -32.32 -3.21
CA ALA A 392 -6.24 -31.87 -2.54
C ALA A 392 -6.82 -30.56 -3.12
N VAL A 393 -6.09 -29.88 -4.00
CA VAL A 393 -6.54 -28.64 -4.65
C VAL A 393 -7.73 -28.92 -5.57
N SER A 394 -8.79 -28.12 -5.39
CA SER A 394 -10.03 -28.19 -6.18
C SER A 394 -9.76 -28.29 -7.70
N PRO A 395 -10.50 -29.15 -8.43
CA PRO A 395 -10.35 -29.28 -9.88
C PRO A 395 -10.84 -28.04 -10.65
N GLN A 396 -11.45 -27.04 -9.99
CA GLN A 396 -11.82 -25.77 -10.61
C GLN A 396 -10.58 -24.96 -11.04
N TRP A 397 -9.43 -25.14 -10.39
CA TRP A 397 -8.20 -24.42 -10.69
C TRP A 397 -7.48 -25.03 -11.90
N ASP A 398 -7.52 -24.35 -13.04
CA ASP A 398 -6.94 -24.81 -14.30
C ASP A 398 -5.40 -24.73 -14.32
N ILE A 399 -4.86 -23.68 -13.71
CA ILE A 399 -3.42 -23.42 -13.57
C ILE A 399 -3.12 -23.22 -12.08
N VAL A 400 -2.22 -24.04 -11.54
CA VAL A 400 -1.73 -23.92 -10.17
C VAL A 400 -0.30 -23.38 -10.20
N ILE A 401 -0.05 -22.30 -9.49
CA ILE A 401 1.27 -21.67 -9.39
C ILE A 401 1.84 -21.95 -8.01
N VAL A 402 2.92 -22.71 -7.94
CA VAL A 402 3.56 -23.09 -6.68
C VAL A 402 4.45 -21.94 -6.17
N ALA A 403 4.15 -21.44 -4.97
CA ALA A 403 4.81 -20.32 -4.32
C ALA A 403 5.78 -20.82 -3.21
N PHE A 404 7.06 -20.47 -3.20
CA PHE A 404 7.85 -19.74 -4.21
C PHE A 404 9.23 -20.39 -4.38
N ALA A 405 9.83 -20.20 -5.54
CA ALA A 405 11.29 -20.22 -5.69
C ALA A 405 11.83 -18.82 -5.39
N SER A 406 12.64 -18.68 -4.32
CA SER A 406 13.13 -17.38 -3.83
C SER A 406 14.60 -17.15 -4.18
N PRO A 407 15.06 -15.87 -4.20
CA PRO A 407 16.47 -15.54 -4.32
C PRO A 407 17.32 -16.23 -3.26
N ASP A 408 18.41 -16.87 -3.68
CA ASP A 408 19.34 -17.47 -2.73
C ASP A 408 20.21 -16.39 -2.09
N LYS A 409 19.86 -15.99 -0.86
CA LYS A 409 20.58 -14.96 -0.07
C LYS A 409 22.06 -15.29 0.20
N HIS A 410 22.51 -16.52 -0.10
CA HIS A 410 23.90 -16.95 0.03
C HIS A 410 24.56 -17.36 -1.30
N GLY A 411 23.80 -17.31 -2.40
CA GLY A 411 24.29 -17.60 -3.74
C GLY A 411 24.80 -16.34 -4.46
N PRO A 412 25.48 -16.50 -5.61
CA PRO A 412 25.66 -15.41 -6.56
C PRO A 412 24.33 -14.74 -6.96
N GLU A 413 24.43 -13.49 -7.40
CA GLU A 413 23.31 -12.72 -7.94
C GLU A 413 22.55 -13.53 -9.03
N GLY A 414 21.23 -13.36 -9.05
CA GLY A 414 20.33 -14.04 -9.98
C GLY A 414 20.01 -15.50 -9.62
N GLN A 415 20.76 -16.14 -8.72
CA GLN A 415 20.49 -17.53 -8.36
C GLN A 415 19.22 -17.64 -7.52
N LEU A 416 18.33 -18.56 -7.91
CA LEU A 416 17.14 -18.93 -7.14
C LEU A 416 17.28 -20.31 -6.51
N ARG A 417 16.48 -20.55 -5.47
CA ARG A 417 16.34 -21.85 -4.82
C ARG A 417 14.87 -22.17 -4.57
N PHE A 418 14.54 -23.44 -4.59
CA PHE A 418 13.21 -23.93 -4.28
C PHE A 418 13.30 -25.06 -3.27
N ALA A 419 12.38 -25.05 -2.31
CA ALA A 419 12.11 -26.18 -1.43
C ALA A 419 10.59 -26.35 -1.37
N PRO A 420 10.06 -27.59 -1.29
CA PRO A 420 8.64 -27.80 -1.09
C PRO A 420 8.15 -27.01 0.12
N PRO A 421 7.03 -26.28 0.01
CA PRO A 421 6.56 -25.47 1.12
C PRO A 421 6.13 -26.34 2.29
N ASN A 422 6.18 -25.77 3.50
CA ASN A 422 5.70 -26.38 4.74
C ASN A 422 6.28 -27.77 5.06
N GLY A 423 7.48 -28.06 4.56
CA GLY A 423 8.16 -29.33 4.80
C GLY A 423 7.51 -30.53 4.11
N LEU A 424 6.71 -30.29 3.07
CA LEU A 424 6.18 -31.35 2.20
C LEU A 424 7.33 -32.19 1.61
N ASP A 425 7.07 -33.48 1.39
CA ASP A 425 8.04 -34.35 0.76
C ASP A 425 8.23 -33.98 -0.72
N ALA A 426 9.48 -33.89 -1.16
CA ALA A 426 9.80 -33.53 -2.53
C ALA A 426 9.37 -34.61 -3.53
N ALA A 427 9.39 -35.89 -3.15
CA ALA A 427 8.95 -36.96 -4.04
C ALA A 427 7.41 -36.97 -4.17
N GLU A 428 6.69 -36.73 -3.07
CA GLU A 428 5.24 -36.53 -3.10
C GLU A 428 4.84 -35.35 -3.99
N LEU A 429 5.47 -34.18 -3.82
CA LEU A 429 5.17 -33.01 -4.64
C LEU A 429 5.39 -33.30 -6.15
N LYS A 430 6.48 -34.00 -6.51
CA LYS A 430 6.74 -34.41 -7.90
C LYS A 430 5.66 -35.33 -8.45
N ALA A 431 5.17 -36.27 -7.65
CA ALA A 431 4.10 -37.18 -8.04
C ALA A 431 2.78 -36.44 -8.24
N ASP A 432 2.44 -35.53 -7.34
CA ASP A 432 1.22 -34.71 -7.44
C ASP A 432 1.24 -33.80 -8.67
N ILE A 433 2.38 -33.16 -8.96
CA ILE A 433 2.56 -32.35 -10.19
C ILE A 433 2.30 -33.22 -11.42
N ALA A 434 2.93 -34.41 -11.50
CA ALA A 434 2.73 -35.31 -12.63
C ALA A 434 1.26 -35.75 -12.77
N GLN A 435 0.57 -36.01 -11.66
CA GLN A 435 -0.85 -36.39 -11.64
C GLN A 435 -1.75 -35.25 -12.13
N MET A 436 -1.57 -34.02 -11.66
CA MET A 436 -2.33 -32.86 -12.13
C MET A 436 -2.15 -32.64 -13.63
N LYS A 437 -0.92 -32.76 -14.12
CA LYS A 437 -0.61 -32.65 -15.55
C LYS A 437 -1.30 -33.75 -16.36
N ALA A 438 -1.37 -34.97 -15.84
CA ALA A 438 -2.12 -36.06 -16.46
C ALA A 438 -3.63 -35.81 -16.50
N GLN A 439 -4.16 -34.97 -15.60
CA GLN A 439 -5.55 -34.49 -15.60
C GLN A 439 -5.78 -33.31 -16.55
N GLY A 440 -4.74 -32.84 -17.26
CA GLY A 440 -4.84 -31.71 -18.20
C GLY A 440 -4.68 -30.33 -17.56
N ARG A 441 -4.41 -30.27 -16.25
CA ARG A 441 -4.12 -29.03 -15.51
C ARG A 441 -2.67 -28.62 -15.74
N LYS A 442 -2.35 -27.35 -15.49
CA LYS A 442 -0.98 -26.82 -15.56
C LYS A 442 -0.44 -26.55 -14.17
N VAL A 443 0.84 -26.85 -13.97
CA VAL A 443 1.52 -26.52 -12.72
C VAL A 443 2.80 -25.75 -13.02
N MET A 444 2.87 -24.51 -12.54
CA MET A 444 4.01 -23.61 -12.71
C MET A 444 4.67 -23.36 -11.35
N VAL A 445 5.87 -22.78 -11.35
CA VAL A 445 6.53 -22.28 -10.14
C VAL A 445 6.69 -20.76 -10.24
N SER A 446 6.30 -20.04 -9.19
CA SER A 446 6.51 -18.59 -9.12
C SER A 446 7.89 -18.26 -8.57
N LEU A 447 8.54 -17.29 -9.20
CA LEU A 447 9.86 -16.78 -8.86
C LEU A 447 9.69 -15.44 -8.14
N GLY A 448 10.11 -15.37 -6.88
CA GLY A 448 10.00 -14.15 -6.07
C GLY A 448 9.16 -14.34 -4.81
N GLY A 449 8.13 -13.50 -4.66
CA GLY A 449 7.23 -13.42 -3.51
C GLY A 449 7.52 -12.24 -2.57
N GLY A 450 6.48 -11.79 -1.86
CA GLY A 450 6.53 -10.61 -1.01
C GLY A 450 7.64 -10.63 0.04
N GLY A 451 8.39 -9.52 0.10
CA GLY A 451 9.53 -9.35 0.99
C GLY A 451 10.84 -9.98 0.52
N GLU A 452 10.86 -10.64 -0.65
CA GLU A 452 12.08 -11.11 -1.29
C GLU A 452 12.61 -10.09 -2.32
N TYR A 453 13.93 -9.87 -2.31
CA TYR A 453 14.57 -8.92 -3.22
C TYR A 453 15.36 -9.64 -4.31
N PHE A 454 14.99 -9.41 -5.57
CA PHE A 454 15.68 -9.93 -6.73
C PHE A 454 16.45 -8.84 -7.49
N THR A 455 17.67 -9.18 -7.92
CA THR A 455 18.47 -8.37 -8.86
C THR A 455 19.22 -9.27 -9.83
N LEU A 456 19.42 -8.76 -11.05
CA LEU A 456 20.26 -9.35 -12.08
C LEU A 456 21.03 -8.24 -12.82
N ALA A 457 21.70 -7.37 -12.09
CA ALA A 457 22.36 -6.18 -12.64
C ALA A 457 23.61 -6.51 -13.46
N ASP A 458 24.39 -7.53 -13.07
CA ASP A 458 25.56 -7.96 -13.85
C ASP A 458 25.17 -9.04 -14.88
N LYS A 459 25.45 -8.75 -16.15
CA LYS A 459 25.23 -9.66 -17.28
C LYS A 459 25.96 -11.00 -17.11
N ALA A 460 27.09 -11.03 -16.41
CA ALA A 460 27.83 -12.25 -16.13
C ALA A 460 27.05 -13.25 -15.24
N ASN A 461 26.02 -12.78 -14.54
CA ASN A 461 25.19 -13.59 -13.65
C ASN A 461 23.94 -14.19 -14.32
N ILE A 462 23.66 -13.84 -15.59
CA ILE A 462 22.56 -14.46 -16.36
C ILE A 462 22.63 -16.00 -16.33
N PRO A 463 23.81 -16.65 -16.51
CA PRO A 463 23.90 -18.10 -16.43
C PRO A 463 23.49 -18.68 -15.07
N ASN A 464 23.69 -17.97 -13.96
CA ASN A 464 23.29 -18.44 -12.62
C ASN A 464 21.76 -18.49 -12.51
N PHE A 465 21.09 -17.42 -12.98
CA PHE A 465 19.64 -17.36 -13.06
C PHE A 465 19.08 -18.48 -13.96
N VAL A 466 19.56 -18.55 -15.20
CA VAL A 466 19.08 -19.56 -16.17
C VAL A 466 19.32 -20.98 -15.63
N ALA A 467 20.52 -21.29 -15.14
CA ALA A 467 20.84 -22.64 -14.67
C ALA A 467 20.03 -23.05 -13.43
N SER A 468 19.86 -22.15 -12.45
CA SER A 468 19.10 -22.45 -11.24
C SER A 468 17.62 -22.65 -11.54
N VAL A 469 17.01 -21.78 -12.35
CA VAL A 469 15.61 -21.92 -12.76
C VAL A 469 15.40 -23.16 -13.63
N THR A 470 16.30 -23.43 -14.59
CA THR A 470 16.26 -24.68 -15.38
C THR A 470 16.29 -25.91 -14.47
N SER A 471 17.15 -25.93 -13.45
CA SER A 471 17.23 -27.04 -12.50
C SER A 471 15.93 -27.24 -11.75
N ILE A 472 15.33 -26.16 -11.22
CA ILE A 472 14.06 -26.22 -10.46
C ILE A 472 12.94 -26.76 -11.35
N VAL A 473 12.78 -26.20 -12.55
CA VAL A 473 11.73 -26.61 -13.51
C VAL A 473 11.89 -28.09 -13.89
N ALA A 474 13.12 -28.51 -14.24
CA ALA A 474 13.37 -29.88 -14.68
C ALA A 474 13.23 -30.89 -13.53
N GLU A 475 13.64 -30.53 -12.32
CA GLU A 475 13.59 -31.42 -11.15
C GLU A 475 12.16 -31.76 -10.75
N TYR A 476 11.25 -30.78 -10.78
CA TYR A 476 9.86 -30.94 -10.35
C TYR A 476 8.89 -31.21 -11.50
N GLY A 477 9.32 -31.00 -12.75
CA GLY A 477 8.49 -31.21 -13.94
C GLY A 477 7.43 -30.12 -14.12
N PHE A 478 7.71 -28.88 -13.68
CA PHE A 478 6.83 -27.73 -13.89
C PHE A 478 6.60 -27.47 -15.38
N ASP A 479 5.41 -26.98 -15.74
CA ASP A 479 5.05 -26.56 -17.10
C ASP A 479 5.63 -25.19 -17.47
N GLY A 480 6.10 -24.41 -16.49
CA GLY A 480 6.52 -23.04 -16.70
C GLY A 480 6.98 -22.32 -15.44
N VAL A 481 7.30 -21.05 -15.62
CA VAL A 481 7.61 -20.12 -14.53
C VAL A 481 6.71 -18.90 -14.58
N ASP A 482 6.43 -18.38 -13.39
CA ASP A 482 5.72 -17.14 -13.16
C ASP A 482 6.67 -16.13 -12.51
N ILE A 483 6.64 -14.87 -12.95
CA ILE A 483 7.59 -13.84 -12.49
C ILE A 483 6.87 -12.88 -11.53
N ASP A 484 7.15 -13.05 -10.24
CA ASP A 484 6.59 -12.32 -9.10
C ASP A 484 7.67 -11.56 -8.33
N PHE A 485 8.47 -10.79 -9.07
CA PHE A 485 9.47 -9.90 -8.50
C PHE A 485 8.81 -8.55 -8.19
N GLU A 486 8.32 -8.43 -6.96
CA GLU A 486 7.63 -7.26 -6.38
C GLU A 486 8.59 -6.12 -6.02
N THR A 487 8.06 -4.91 -5.82
CA THR A 487 8.81 -3.73 -5.39
C THR A 487 9.56 -4.02 -4.08
N PRO A 488 10.85 -3.63 -3.94
CA PRO A 488 11.66 -2.81 -4.86
C PRO A 488 12.50 -3.64 -5.86
N SER A 489 12.14 -4.89 -6.15
CA SER A 489 12.72 -5.61 -7.28
C SER A 489 12.31 -4.93 -8.58
N LEU A 490 13.22 -4.89 -9.54
CA LEU A 490 12.98 -4.35 -10.88
C LEU A 490 12.44 -2.91 -10.88
N VAL A 491 13.28 -1.93 -10.54
CA VAL A 491 12.96 -0.49 -10.67
C VAL A 491 13.62 0.13 -11.89
N VAL A 492 12.89 0.94 -12.66
CA VAL A 492 13.38 1.69 -13.82
C VAL A 492 14.36 2.77 -13.34
N GLN A 493 15.60 2.73 -13.83
CA GLN A 493 16.62 3.71 -13.46
C GLN A 493 16.39 5.08 -14.10
N PRO A 494 16.84 6.18 -13.46
CA PRO A 494 16.78 7.51 -14.05
C PRO A 494 17.41 7.56 -15.45
N GLY A 495 16.68 8.13 -16.41
CA GLY A 495 17.11 8.24 -17.82
C GLY A 495 16.62 7.10 -18.72
N ASP A 496 16.19 5.97 -18.15
CA ASP A 496 15.56 4.88 -18.90
C ASP A 496 14.08 5.22 -19.18
N THR A 497 13.80 5.79 -20.36
CA THR A 497 12.50 6.42 -20.69
C THR A 497 11.80 5.81 -21.92
N ASP A 498 12.40 4.77 -22.49
CA ASP A 498 11.88 4.05 -23.66
C ASP A 498 11.79 2.54 -23.32
N PHE A 499 10.59 2.09 -22.92
CA PHE A 499 10.39 0.68 -22.55
C PHE A 499 10.62 -0.28 -23.73
N GLU A 500 10.61 0.18 -24.98
CA GLU A 500 10.91 -0.68 -26.14
C GLU A 500 12.42 -1.00 -26.23
N HIS A 501 13.26 -0.15 -25.63
CA HIS A 501 14.72 -0.25 -25.62
C HIS A 501 15.25 0.00 -24.20
N PRO A 502 14.91 -0.87 -23.23
CA PRO A 502 15.28 -0.65 -21.83
C PRO A 502 16.80 -0.61 -21.66
N THR A 503 17.26 0.21 -20.74
CA THR A 503 18.69 0.39 -20.42
C THR A 503 19.05 0.00 -18.99
N THR A 504 18.04 -0.13 -18.11
CA THR A 504 18.20 -0.64 -16.75
C THR A 504 18.77 -2.06 -16.77
N PRO A 505 19.99 -2.30 -16.25
CA PRO A 505 20.68 -3.58 -16.43
C PRO A 505 19.90 -4.80 -15.97
N SER A 506 19.26 -4.73 -14.79
CA SER A 506 18.47 -5.85 -14.25
C SER A 506 17.29 -6.23 -15.14
N ILE A 507 16.60 -5.25 -15.74
CA ILE A 507 15.49 -5.47 -16.67
C ILE A 507 16.00 -6.12 -17.96
N VAL A 508 17.07 -5.55 -18.55
CA VAL A 508 17.68 -6.06 -19.80
C VAL A 508 18.16 -7.52 -19.63
N ASN A 509 18.85 -7.80 -18.53
CA ASN A 509 19.40 -9.13 -18.27
C ASN A 509 18.31 -10.13 -17.94
N LEU A 510 17.24 -9.73 -17.22
CA LEU A 510 16.10 -10.60 -16.96
C LEU A 510 15.38 -10.99 -18.26
N ILE A 511 15.11 -10.03 -19.15
CA ILE A 511 14.55 -10.31 -20.50
C ILE A 511 15.41 -11.35 -21.23
N ALA A 512 16.74 -11.19 -21.21
CA ALA A 512 17.66 -12.12 -21.85
C ALA A 512 17.66 -13.52 -21.19
N GLY A 513 17.56 -13.58 -19.87
CA GLY A 513 17.46 -14.83 -19.11
C GLY A 513 16.15 -15.58 -19.40
N LEU A 514 15.02 -14.87 -19.43
CA LEU A 514 13.70 -15.45 -19.70
C LEU A 514 13.59 -16.00 -21.13
N ARG A 515 14.17 -15.31 -22.13
CA ARG A 515 14.27 -15.86 -23.49
C ARG A 515 15.13 -17.13 -23.54
N GLN A 516 16.26 -17.18 -22.83
CA GLN A 516 17.07 -18.40 -22.76
C GLN A 516 16.33 -19.57 -22.11
N LEU A 517 15.53 -19.32 -21.07
CA LEU A 517 14.69 -20.34 -20.45
C LEU A 517 13.63 -20.89 -21.41
N HIS A 518 12.92 -19.99 -22.11
CA HIS A 518 11.95 -20.38 -23.12
C HIS A 518 12.60 -21.19 -24.25
N ASP A 519 13.75 -20.76 -24.77
CA ASP A 519 14.47 -21.49 -25.83
C ASP A 519 14.99 -22.85 -25.36
N HIS A 520 15.36 -22.98 -24.09
CA HIS A 520 15.80 -24.24 -23.49
C HIS A 520 14.68 -25.28 -23.40
N PHE A 521 13.50 -24.89 -22.89
CA PHE A 521 12.37 -25.80 -22.70
C PHE A 521 11.47 -25.94 -23.94
N GLY A 522 11.56 -24.98 -24.87
CA GLY A 522 10.82 -24.97 -26.12
C GLY A 522 9.42 -24.33 -26.02
N PRO A 523 8.65 -24.33 -27.11
CA PRO A 523 7.41 -23.54 -27.26
C PRO A 523 6.25 -23.99 -26.36
N GLY A 524 6.38 -25.12 -25.66
CA GLY A 524 5.39 -25.58 -24.68
C GLY A 524 5.63 -25.03 -23.27
N PHE A 525 6.77 -24.39 -23.02
CA PHE A 525 7.12 -23.79 -21.74
C PHE A 525 6.27 -22.55 -21.48
N MET A 526 5.60 -22.54 -20.34
CA MET A 526 4.76 -21.42 -19.94
C MET A 526 5.59 -20.34 -19.25
N LEU A 527 5.32 -19.09 -19.61
CA LEU A 527 5.93 -17.92 -19.00
C LEU A 527 4.84 -16.91 -18.69
N SER A 528 4.68 -16.53 -17.42
CA SER A 528 3.75 -15.49 -16.98
C SER A 528 4.44 -14.38 -16.20
N LEU A 529 3.76 -13.24 -16.10
CA LEU A 529 4.18 -12.08 -15.30
C LEU A 529 3.00 -11.68 -14.41
N VAL A 530 3.25 -11.49 -13.12
CA VAL A 530 2.25 -11.03 -12.13
C VAL A 530 2.69 -9.68 -11.54
N PRO A 531 2.72 -8.60 -12.35
CA PRO A 531 3.17 -7.31 -11.85
C PRO A 531 2.18 -6.74 -10.83
N GLU A 532 2.71 -6.03 -9.84
CA GLU A 532 1.91 -5.16 -8.99
C GLU A 532 1.29 -4.03 -9.84
N GLY A 533 0.20 -3.42 -9.37
CA GLY A 533 -0.40 -2.29 -10.09
C GLY A 533 0.55 -1.09 -10.30
N PRO A 534 1.44 -0.71 -9.35
CA PRO A 534 2.53 0.23 -9.61
C PRO A 534 3.43 -0.19 -10.78
N GLN A 535 3.76 -1.48 -10.89
CA GLN A 535 4.74 -1.97 -11.85
C GLN A 535 4.26 -2.01 -13.30
N LEU A 536 2.96 -2.01 -13.57
CA LEU A 536 2.44 -2.08 -14.93
C LEU A 536 1.32 -1.05 -15.25
N PRO A 537 0.10 -1.11 -14.68
CA PRO A 537 -0.92 -0.09 -14.90
C PRO A 537 -0.47 1.35 -14.63
N ALA A 538 0.32 1.58 -13.57
CA ALA A 538 0.78 2.93 -13.22
C ALA A 538 1.71 3.55 -14.28
N GLY A 539 2.24 2.73 -15.19
CA GLY A 539 2.94 3.18 -16.39
C GLY A 539 2.17 4.22 -17.21
N ALA A 540 0.84 4.24 -17.09
CA ALA A 540 -0.05 5.21 -17.74
C ALA A 540 0.02 6.61 -17.12
N VAL A 541 0.38 6.72 -15.85
CA VAL A 541 0.45 8.00 -15.11
C VAL A 541 1.88 8.42 -14.78
N SER A 542 2.82 7.48 -14.70
CA SER A 542 4.26 7.74 -14.54
C SER A 542 5.10 6.57 -15.05
N TYR A 543 6.29 6.87 -15.59
CA TYR A 543 7.25 5.86 -16.02
C TYR A 543 8.64 6.16 -15.43
N GLY A 544 9.00 5.42 -14.38
CA GLY A 544 10.25 5.61 -13.62
C GLY A 544 10.15 4.98 -12.23
N GLY A 545 11.28 4.48 -11.69
CA GLY A 545 11.28 3.76 -10.42
C GLY A 545 10.40 2.51 -10.50
N GLN A 546 9.52 2.32 -9.51
CA GLN A 546 8.54 1.23 -9.52
C GLN A 546 7.45 1.41 -10.60
N PHE A 547 7.16 2.64 -11.02
CA PHE A 547 6.03 2.91 -11.91
C PHE A 547 6.33 2.48 -13.35
N GLY A 548 5.61 1.46 -13.82
CA GLY A 548 5.75 0.90 -15.17
C GLY A 548 6.99 0.01 -15.39
N SER A 549 7.63 -0.47 -14.33
CA SER A 549 8.87 -1.25 -14.45
C SER A 549 8.75 -2.59 -15.17
N TYR A 550 7.55 -3.17 -15.24
CA TYR A 550 7.28 -4.38 -16.01
C TYR A 550 6.93 -4.11 -17.48
N LEU A 551 6.64 -2.86 -17.88
CA LEU A 551 6.37 -2.53 -19.30
C LEU A 551 7.47 -3.03 -20.26
N PRO A 552 8.78 -2.80 -20.01
CA PRO A 552 9.82 -3.31 -20.91
C PRO A 552 9.86 -4.84 -20.97
N ILE A 553 9.60 -5.53 -19.86
CA ILE A 553 9.59 -6.99 -19.80
C ILE A 553 8.39 -7.54 -20.57
N THR A 554 7.19 -7.01 -20.31
CA THR A 554 5.96 -7.38 -21.00
C THR A 554 6.06 -7.13 -22.50
N TYR A 555 6.58 -5.96 -22.91
CA TYR A 555 6.77 -5.63 -24.32
C TYR A 555 7.76 -6.57 -25.00
N ALA A 556 8.93 -6.77 -24.39
CA ALA A 556 10.00 -7.56 -24.98
C ALA A 556 9.73 -9.06 -25.01
N LEU A 557 8.77 -9.58 -24.24
CA LEU A 557 8.45 -11.01 -24.17
C LEU A 557 7.05 -11.35 -24.69
N ARG A 558 6.29 -10.37 -25.18
CA ARG A 558 4.88 -10.53 -25.62
C ARG A 558 4.64 -11.69 -26.60
N ASP A 559 5.63 -12.03 -27.41
CA ASP A 559 5.61 -13.14 -28.37
C ASP A 559 5.60 -14.50 -27.68
N ILE A 560 6.30 -14.64 -26.55
CA ILE A 560 6.46 -15.91 -25.81
C ILE A 560 5.69 -15.98 -24.49
N LEU A 561 5.12 -14.86 -24.02
CA LEU A 561 4.28 -14.85 -22.83
C LEU A 561 3.04 -15.74 -23.02
N SER A 562 2.78 -16.60 -22.05
CA SER A 562 1.53 -17.33 -21.92
C SER A 562 0.43 -16.40 -21.44
N PHE A 563 0.68 -15.62 -20.39
CA PHE A 563 -0.25 -14.63 -19.88
C PHE A 563 0.42 -13.57 -18.99
N VAL A 564 -0.33 -12.52 -18.67
CA VAL A 564 -0.03 -11.51 -17.66
C VAL A 564 -1.26 -11.39 -16.76
N ASP A 565 -1.07 -11.46 -15.45
CA ASP A 565 -2.10 -11.39 -14.42
C ASP A 565 -1.75 -10.33 -13.39
N VAL A 566 -2.11 -9.08 -13.69
CA VAL A 566 -1.84 -7.92 -12.83
C VAL A 566 -2.52 -8.09 -11.48
N GLN A 567 -1.81 -7.77 -10.39
CA GLN A 567 -2.39 -7.74 -9.05
C GLN A 567 -3.31 -6.51 -8.89
N ASP A 568 -4.63 -6.68 -9.05
CA ASP A 568 -5.63 -5.61 -8.84
C ASP A 568 -5.98 -5.43 -7.35
N TYR A 569 -5.01 -5.70 -6.48
CA TYR A 569 -5.04 -5.53 -5.02
C TYR A 569 -3.69 -4.94 -4.59
N ASN A 570 -3.59 -4.46 -3.35
CA ASN A 570 -2.37 -3.78 -2.87
C ASN A 570 -1.88 -2.67 -3.82
N THR A 571 -2.82 -2.01 -4.52
CA THR A 571 -2.51 -1.05 -5.58
C THR A 571 -3.20 0.26 -5.26
N PRO A 572 -2.49 1.40 -5.38
CA PRO A 572 -3.05 2.72 -5.09
C PRO A 572 -4.09 3.13 -6.15
N PRO A 573 -4.84 4.22 -5.91
CA PRO A 573 -5.76 4.75 -6.91
C PRO A 573 -5.06 5.10 -8.22
N MET A 574 -5.74 4.83 -9.34
CA MET A 574 -5.23 5.00 -10.71
C MET A 574 -6.25 5.71 -11.60
N GLU A 575 -5.77 6.33 -12.67
CA GLU A 575 -6.61 6.89 -13.72
C GLU A 575 -6.97 5.80 -14.75
N GLY A 576 -8.26 5.67 -15.05
CA GLY A 576 -8.77 4.79 -16.11
C GLY A 576 -8.69 5.45 -17.48
N LEU A 577 -8.94 4.68 -18.54
CA LEU A 577 -9.03 5.21 -19.91
C LEU A 577 -10.22 6.17 -20.12
N ASP A 578 -11.16 6.21 -19.18
CA ASP A 578 -12.26 7.17 -19.12
C ASP A 578 -11.84 8.54 -18.57
N GLY A 579 -10.58 8.70 -18.18
CA GLY A 579 -10.02 9.96 -17.66
C GLY A 579 -10.47 10.27 -16.23
N GLU A 580 -10.91 9.25 -15.49
CA GLU A 580 -11.33 9.38 -14.10
C GLU A 580 -10.48 8.52 -13.17
N VAL A 581 -10.45 8.94 -11.89
CA VAL A 581 -9.74 8.23 -10.85
C VAL A 581 -10.62 7.10 -10.29
N HIS A 582 -10.05 5.90 -10.23
CA HIS A 582 -10.65 4.72 -9.63
C HIS A 582 -9.80 4.23 -8.46
N GLN A 583 -10.45 3.67 -7.43
CA GLN A 583 -9.78 3.06 -6.28
C GLN A 583 -10.32 1.66 -6.03
N SER A 584 -9.54 0.85 -5.33
CA SER A 584 -9.78 -0.57 -5.11
C SER A 584 -11.14 -0.87 -4.46
N HIS A 585 -11.52 -2.16 -4.47
CA HIS A 585 -12.82 -2.66 -3.99
C HIS A 585 -14.04 -2.24 -4.81
N THR A 586 -13.87 -2.00 -6.10
CA THR A 586 -14.97 -1.67 -7.02
C THR A 586 -14.83 -2.39 -8.35
N ILE A 587 -15.96 -2.70 -8.99
CA ILE A 587 -15.97 -3.25 -10.36
C ILE A 587 -15.29 -2.29 -11.34
N GLY A 588 -15.50 -0.99 -11.15
CA GLY A 588 -14.91 0.04 -12.02
C GLY A 588 -13.40 0.04 -11.98
N TYR A 589 -12.80 -0.18 -10.81
CA TYR A 589 -11.36 -0.28 -10.65
C TYR A 589 -10.75 -1.48 -11.38
N HIS A 590 -11.26 -2.68 -11.12
CA HIS A 590 -10.82 -3.91 -11.80
C HIS A 590 -10.95 -3.79 -13.32
N ALA A 591 -12.05 -3.16 -13.78
CA ALA A 591 -12.27 -2.92 -15.20
C ALA A 591 -11.31 -1.88 -15.79
N ALA A 592 -11.07 -0.76 -15.10
CA ALA A 592 -10.22 0.33 -15.56
C ALA A 592 -8.75 -0.11 -15.69
N LEU A 593 -8.22 -0.79 -14.67
CA LEU A 593 -6.84 -1.32 -14.69
C LEU A 593 -6.66 -2.38 -15.78
N THR A 594 -7.62 -3.30 -15.91
CA THR A 594 -7.58 -4.33 -16.94
C THR A 594 -7.64 -3.72 -18.36
N GLU A 595 -8.49 -2.70 -18.60
CA GLU A 595 -8.60 -2.08 -19.92
C GLU A 595 -7.35 -1.29 -20.34
N LEU A 596 -6.56 -0.76 -19.41
CA LEU A 596 -5.24 -0.19 -19.72
C LEU A 596 -4.40 -1.21 -20.49
N LEU A 597 -4.35 -2.46 -20.02
CA LEU A 597 -3.56 -3.50 -20.66
C LEU A 597 -4.18 -4.00 -21.98
N LEU A 598 -5.51 -4.09 -22.04
CA LEU A 598 -6.24 -4.58 -23.22
C LEU A 598 -6.29 -3.56 -24.38
N ARG A 599 -6.11 -2.27 -24.11
CA ARG A 599 -6.22 -1.20 -25.10
C ARG A 599 -4.91 -0.47 -25.35
N GLY A 600 -3.96 -0.56 -24.42
CA GLY A 600 -2.72 0.19 -24.45
C GLY A 600 -2.89 1.63 -23.98
N PHE A 601 -1.77 2.27 -23.66
CA PHE A 601 -1.72 3.63 -23.12
C PHE A 601 -0.37 4.29 -23.43
N PRO A 602 -0.28 5.64 -23.43
CA PRO A 602 1.00 6.34 -23.45
C PRO A 602 1.81 6.04 -22.18
N ALA A 603 3.09 5.71 -22.33
CA ALA A 603 4.01 5.47 -21.21
C ALA A 603 5.41 5.94 -21.58
N GLY A 604 6.00 6.78 -20.72
CA GLY A 604 7.29 7.43 -21.01
C GLY A 604 7.24 8.20 -22.32
N THR A 605 8.09 7.82 -23.28
CA THR A 605 8.16 8.46 -24.62
C THR A 605 7.41 7.67 -25.71
N ARG A 606 6.71 6.60 -25.35
CA ARG A 606 6.12 5.62 -26.28
C ARG A 606 4.65 5.35 -25.97
N PHE A 607 4.02 4.58 -26.84
CA PHE A 607 2.68 4.03 -26.61
C PHE A 607 2.80 2.53 -26.36
N PHE A 608 2.42 2.06 -25.18
CA PHE A 608 2.40 0.64 -24.86
C PHE A 608 1.26 -0.05 -25.64
N PRO A 609 1.56 -1.05 -26.49
CA PRO A 609 0.56 -1.66 -27.34
C PRO A 609 -0.39 -2.58 -26.54
N PRO A 610 -1.65 -2.75 -26.99
CA PRO A 610 -2.59 -3.64 -26.34
C PRO A 610 -2.08 -5.09 -26.30
N MET A 611 -2.35 -5.76 -25.18
CA MET A 611 -2.19 -7.20 -25.03
C MET A 611 -3.44 -7.94 -25.58
N PRO A 612 -3.26 -9.10 -26.23
CA PRO A 612 -4.40 -9.94 -26.59
C PRO A 612 -5.21 -10.31 -25.32
N PRO A 613 -6.56 -10.18 -25.32
CA PRO A 613 -7.37 -10.55 -24.16
C PRO A 613 -7.10 -11.98 -23.67
N SER A 614 -6.84 -12.91 -24.59
CA SER A 614 -6.51 -14.31 -24.28
C SER A 614 -5.18 -14.53 -23.56
N LYS A 615 -4.40 -13.47 -23.35
CA LYS A 615 -3.18 -13.45 -22.52
C LYS A 615 -3.31 -12.57 -21.29
N VAL A 616 -4.50 -12.05 -20.96
CA VAL A 616 -4.71 -11.15 -19.82
C VAL A 616 -5.67 -11.80 -18.84
N ALA A 617 -5.23 -11.98 -17.59
CA ALA A 617 -6.09 -12.35 -16.48
C ALA A 617 -6.08 -11.24 -15.41
N VAL A 618 -7.12 -11.23 -14.57
CA VAL A 618 -7.27 -10.25 -13.48
C VAL A 618 -6.83 -10.90 -12.18
N GLY A 619 -5.86 -10.33 -11.48
CA GLY A 619 -5.37 -10.83 -10.20
C GLY A 619 -6.19 -10.33 -9.03
N PHE A 620 -6.75 -11.25 -8.24
CA PHE A 620 -7.49 -10.97 -7.02
C PHE A 620 -6.76 -11.51 -5.79
N LEU A 621 -7.00 -10.86 -4.65
CA LEU A 621 -6.58 -11.34 -3.34
C LEU A 621 -7.80 -11.89 -2.61
N THR A 622 -7.74 -13.14 -2.18
CA THR A 622 -8.74 -13.79 -1.35
C THR A 622 -8.96 -12.97 -0.08
N ASP A 623 -10.23 -12.77 0.29
CA ASP A 623 -10.68 -11.87 1.37
C ASP A 623 -10.45 -10.36 1.18
N TYR A 624 -9.80 -9.92 0.10
CA TYR A 624 -9.72 -8.50 -0.22
C TYR A 624 -11.09 -7.96 -0.67
N ASP A 625 -11.72 -8.68 -1.59
CA ASP A 625 -13.06 -8.39 -2.09
C ASP A 625 -14.04 -9.53 -1.80
N THR A 626 -15.33 -9.18 -1.69
CA THR A 626 -16.35 -10.21 -1.52
C THR A 626 -16.44 -11.11 -2.77
N PRO A 627 -16.76 -12.42 -2.61
CA PRO A 627 -16.93 -13.32 -3.76
C PRO A 627 -17.94 -12.81 -4.80
N LEU A 628 -19.01 -12.13 -4.35
CA LEU A 628 -19.99 -11.53 -5.24
C LEU A 628 -19.37 -10.42 -6.09
N LEU A 629 -18.61 -9.50 -5.49
CA LEU A 629 -17.96 -8.39 -6.22
C LEU A 629 -16.96 -8.92 -7.24
N VAL A 630 -16.17 -9.93 -6.89
CA VAL A 630 -15.21 -10.57 -7.81
C VAL A 630 -15.93 -11.23 -8.98
N LYS A 631 -16.96 -12.06 -8.71
CA LYS A 631 -17.79 -12.67 -9.76
C LYS A 631 -18.37 -11.63 -10.71
N GLN A 632 -18.90 -10.55 -10.15
CA GLN A 632 -19.53 -9.47 -10.93
C GLN A 632 -18.52 -8.64 -11.72
N SER A 633 -17.28 -8.49 -11.23
CA SER A 633 -16.18 -7.87 -11.97
C SER A 633 -15.81 -8.70 -13.21
N MET A 634 -15.72 -10.02 -13.05
CA MET A 634 -15.47 -10.92 -14.17
C MET A 634 -16.62 -10.98 -15.18
N GLU A 635 -17.88 -11.02 -14.74
CA GLU A 635 -19.04 -10.94 -15.65
C GLU A 635 -19.06 -9.63 -16.43
N PHE A 636 -18.72 -8.52 -15.77
CA PHE A 636 -18.62 -7.22 -16.40
C PHE A 636 -17.54 -7.20 -17.48
N LEU A 637 -16.33 -7.63 -17.15
CA LEU A 637 -15.22 -7.70 -18.10
C LEU A 637 -15.51 -8.63 -19.28
N LEU A 638 -16.10 -9.80 -19.07
CA LEU A 638 -16.38 -10.77 -20.12
C LEU A 638 -17.53 -10.36 -21.06
N SER A 639 -18.56 -9.70 -20.53
CA SER A 639 -19.83 -9.51 -21.26
C SER A 639 -20.33 -8.07 -21.34
N GLY A 640 -19.68 -7.13 -20.66
CA GLY A 640 -20.13 -5.75 -20.48
C GLY A 640 -21.32 -5.61 -19.53
N ARG A 641 -21.66 -6.65 -18.76
CA ARG A 641 -22.85 -6.69 -17.89
C ARG A 641 -22.49 -7.09 -16.47
N SER A 642 -23.08 -6.38 -15.51
CA SER A 642 -23.02 -6.71 -14.09
C SER A 642 -24.40 -6.52 -13.45
N SER A 643 -24.71 -7.30 -12.42
CA SER A 643 -25.84 -7.06 -11.54
C SER A 643 -25.57 -5.98 -10.48
N LEU A 644 -24.30 -5.61 -10.27
CA LEU A 644 -23.90 -4.51 -9.41
C LEU A 644 -23.69 -3.24 -10.24
N THR A 645 -23.90 -2.09 -9.62
CA THR A 645 -23.69 -0.79 -10.27
C THR A 645 -22.20 -0.45 -10.33
N THR A 646 -21.75 0.06 -11.47
CA THR A 646 -20.43 0.65 -11.63
C THR A 646 -20.54 1.95 -12.43
N PRO A 647 -19.83 3.03 -12.03
CA PRO A 647 -19.79 4.27 -12.81
C PRO A 647 -18.88 4.16 -14.05
N TYR A 648 -18.07 3.12 -14.13
CA TYR A 648 -17.16 2.87 -15.24
C TYR A 648 -17.90 2.22 -16.42
N THR A 649 -17.60 2.68 -17.63
CA THR A 649 -18.15 2.11 -18.86
C THR A 649 -17.00 1.50 -19.65
N LEU A 650 -17.10 0.21 -19.98
CA LEU A 650 -16.07 -0.45 -20.79
C LEU A 650 -15.96 0.24 -22.17
N HIS A 651 -14.74 0.41 -22.64
CA HIS A 651 -14.50 0.86 -24.01
C HIS A 651 -14.97 -0.15 -25.06
N ARG A 652 -15.12 -1.43 -24.70
CA ARG A 652 -15.80 -2.44 -25.51
C ARG A 652 -17.13 -2.79 -24.84
N GLU A 653 -18.23 -2.22 -25.34
CA GLU A 653 -19.58 -2.38 -24.74
C GLU A 653 -20.03 -3.84 -24.52
N ARG A 654 -19.54 -4.77 -25.35
CA ARG A 654 -19.87 -6.21 -25.25
C ARG A 654 -18.92 -7.00 -24.34
N GLY A 655 -18.02 -6.33 -23.64
CA GLY A 655 -16.94 -6.97 -22.89
C GLY A 655 -15.88 -7.62 -23.78
N TYR A 656 -14.98 -8.35 -23.14
CA TYR A 656 -13.85 -9.08 -23.70
C TYR A 656 -14.08 -10.58 -23.52
N PRO A 657 -14.88 -11.22 -24.41
CA PRO A 657 -15.23 -12.63 -24.28
C PRO A 657 -14.04 -13.58 -24.45
N ASP A 658 -12.88 -13.10 -24.90
CA ASP A 658 -11.65 -13.88 -25.01
C ASP A 658 -10.66 -13.60 -23.88
N LEU A 659 -11.05 -12.82 -22.86
CA LEU A 659 -10.21 -12.53 -21.69
C LEU A 659 -9.77 -13.85 -21.04
N LEU A 660 -8.49 -14.02 -20.71
CA LEU A 660 -7.99 -15.29 -20.21
C LEU A 660 -8.72 -15.72 -18.93
N GLY A 661 -8.93 -14.84 -17.96
CA GLY A 661 -9.70 -15.20 -16.77
C GLY A 661 -9.25 -14.47 -15.52
N ALA A 662 -9.17 -15.20 -14.42
CA ALA A 662 -8.90 -14.65 -13.09
C ALA A 662 -7.78 -15.43 -12.40
N MET A 663 -6.89 -14.71 -11.73
CA MET A 663 -5.87 -15.23 -10.83
C MET A 663 -6.23 -14.93 -9.38
N PHE A 664 -5.87 -15.82 -8.46
CA PHE A 664 -6.05 -15.62 -7.03
C PHE A 664 -4.79 -15.89 -6.22
N TRP A 665 -4.45 -14.93 -5.35
CA TRP A 665 -3.68 -15.17 -4.14
C TRP A 665 -4.66 -15.35 -2.97
N THR A 666 -4.92 -16.53 -2.39
CA THR A 666 -4.37 -17.85 -2.71
C THR A 666 -5.46 -18.93 -2.74
N ILE A 667 -5.10 -20.10 -3.29
CA ILE A 667 -5.87 -21.35 -3.25
C ILE A 667 -6.08 -21.81 -1.80
N ASP A 668 -5.04 -21.68 -0.97
CA ASP A 668 -5.03 -22.09 0.43
C ASP A 668 -6.10 -21.34 1.24
N ASP A 669 -6.17 -20.02 1.05
CA ASP A 669 -7.15 -19.16 1.71
C ASP A 669 -8.57 -19.43 1.20
N ASP A 670 -8.75 -19.67 -0.11
CA ASP A 670 -10.05 -20.04 -0.67
C ASP A 670 -10.54 -21.37 -0.08
N LEU A 671 -9.65 -22.35 0.09
CA LEU A 671 -9.97 -23.61 0.76
C LEU A 671 -10.35 -23.38 2.24
N GLY A 672 -9.64 -22.51 2.95
CA GLY A 672 -9.99 -22.08 4.31
C GLY A 672 -11.40 -21.49 4.41
N GLN A 673 -11.87 -20.88 3.32
CA GLN A 673 -13.22 -20.37 3.15
C GLN A 673 -14.21 -21.34 2.51
N LYS A 674 -13.86 -22.61 2.42
CA LYS A 674 -14.68 -23.68 1.79
C LYS A 674 -14.97 -23.39 0.31
N ASN A 675 -13.95 -22.96 -0.43
CA ASN A 675 -13.97 -22.73 -1.87
C ASN A 675 -14.96 -21.63 -2.31
N ALA A 676 -15.15 -20.60 -1.49
CA ALA A 676 -16.14 -19.55 -1.72
C ALA A 676 -15.93 -18.79 -3.05
N PHE A 677 -14.69 -18.69 -3.52
CA PHE A 677 -14.33 -18.06 -4.78
C PHE A 677 -14.29 -19.08 -5.92
N SER A 678 -13.55 -20.18 -5.81
CA SER A 678 -13.39 -21.13 -6.91
C SER A 678 -14.70 -21.81 -7.33
N ASP A 679 -15.62 -22.08 -6.40
CA ASP A 679 -16.94 -22.66 -6.72
C ASP A 679 -17.85 -21.68 -7.48
N GLN A 680 -17.56 -20.38 -7.46
CA GLN A 680 -18.30 -19.38 -8.22
C GLN A 680 -17.62 -19.04 -9.55
N LEU A 681 -16.30 -18.84 -9.53
CA LEU A 681 -15.54 -18.37 -10.69
C LEU A 681 -15.20 -19.49 -11.66
N GLY A 682 -14.88 -20.70 -11.18
CA GLY A 682 -14.61 -21.85 -12.04
C GLY A 682 -15.79 -22.14 -12.99
N PRO A 683 -17.02 -22.36 -12.49
CA PRO A 683 -18.18 -22.57 -13.33
C PRO A 683 -18.57 -21.37 -14.21
N LEU A 684 -18.23 -20.14 -13.83
CA LEU A 684 -18.43 -18.96 -14.68
C LEU A 684 -17.49 -19.03 -15.89
N LEU A 685 -16.20 -19.20 -15.66
CA LEU A 685 -15.15 -19.20 -16.68
C LEU A 685 -15.25 -20.43 -17.59
N HIS A 686 -15.53 -21.62 -17.04
CA HIS A 686 -15.63 -22.87 -17.81
C HIS A 686 -16.89 -22.95 -18.68
N ARG A 687 -17.86 -22.05 -18.51
CA ARG A 687 -19.09 -21.97 -19.33
C ARG A 687 -19.19 -20.71 -20.17
N ALA A 688 -18.34 -19.71 -19.92
CA ALA A 688 -18.34 -18.47 -20.69
C ALA A 688 -17.97 -18.77 -22.16
N PRO A 689 -18.72 -18.24 -23.14
CA PRO A 689 -18.40 -18.42 -24.54
C PRO A 689 -17.16 -17.59 -24.90
N ALA A 690 -16.15 -18.23 -25.50
CA ALA A 690 -15.07 -17.52 -26.20
C ALA A 690 -15.48 -17.23 -27.64
N ASP A 691 -15.17 -16.03 -28.14
CA ASP A 691 -15.27 -15.71 -29.56
C ASP A 691 -14.12 -16.47 -30.27
N LYS A 692 -14.47 -17.46 -31.09
CA LYS A 692 -13.48 -18.25 -31.85
C LYS A 692 -12.87 -17.49 -33.02
#